data_AF-A0A8J6H8T1-F1
#
_entry.id   AF-A0A8J6H8T1-F1
#
_cell.length_a   1.000
_cell.length_b   1.000
_cell.length_c   1.000
_cell.angle_alpha   90.00
_cell.angle_beta   90.00
_cell.angle_gamma   90.00
#
_symmetry.space_group_name_H-M   'P 1'
#
loop_
_entity.id
_entity.type
_entity.pdbx_description
1 polymer ?
#
loop_
_entity_poly.entity_id
_entity_poly.type
_entity_poly.pdbx_seq_one_letter_code
_entity_poly.pdbx_strand_id
1 'polypeptide(L)'
;MTESTRAEEILKGFQVNWICLRDADGGTIFWQGSEDLSYPDVEHEAHVPKNILKCRAVSREFNFSSKEQIEKFRLEQKVLFKGRCLEEWYFEFGFVMPESTNTWQSIMEAAPESEMMPASVLNGNVVIETKFYDDDLLISTSRTKGVEIAIFGIIYFVSHCNLEMEPPGLESALEFPKNPLLCPICHDYFTEPCILSCYHTFCARCLRGREQDRRLVCPFCRQPTLLKDGSMLPPPDTLMRQLIDIANSENPPCSNCDKRDRANMYYCNTCGQALCSHCRDNTHRAKMFATHDIVHMTKCTKEPKRCPQHGEQYIMYSSLQNAMLCVNCFRDLPNEIRAQCVDIDTAHTQAAKRLERGQTAIMDLQTSVRDGIIALKGLMDELRRNMDTEKHTINTFCQGMQEAMAKTHAAMIMEVQRQFESKERIYRSQLLVLGTVMPVLQLHLVLCTTFTAAANKYQFLELCPSLIERLSAVGQLSQPVRSLQGSAIKTNYRSEFAQCLEPWIGPAAVSQHQTELAAASRMYDGAPPPATKKQQTALKNKLLEGESSFSAHCRSFESQIRDLNQQFNAVKEKVGDLHRDITALRKAQTPPLTARYDLLMRECLHLDQNLERQQQELDRMATTFDASWEEQLWRLRVEQEVFSCQRADVMTLRNELKHLSQLAGQLEPYIRSLTPAQQSSQSESAAEQSQQMQSLLEHFSEYVSYLKKYVLQQSDAGLGKIPRSRSRVLGQLFEKVRPNIQERERSKSAGQTDKPLSTPLKPKKSFMQSTHQMNIDRLEAQIKEKLHDMVCRRQSGAQSKSDPESDRKLSKDDRKLSKTDLDSISKLGSKQRIMYKKIGKSCDKINAGYPKPRARA
;
A
#
# COMPACT_ATOMS: atom_id res chain seq x y z
N MET A 1 36.64 -2.55 -22.16
CA MET A 1 36.51 -3.74 -21.30
C MET A 1 35.16 -4.34 -21.59
N THR A 2 35.04 -5.65 -21.77
CA THR A 2 33.73 -6.29 -22.00
C THR A 2 32.91 -6.19 -20.71
N GLU A 3 31.59 -6.08 -20.80
CA GLU A 3 30.71 -5.99 -19.62
C GLU A 3 30.97 -7.14 -18.62
N SER A 4 31.23 -8.36 -19.12
CA SER A 4 31.64 -9.52 -18.31
C SER A 4 32.88 -9.27 -17.46
N THR A 5 33.91 -8.58 -17.98
CA THR A 5 35.15 -8.34 -17.22
C THR A 5 34.97 -7.37 -16.05
N ARG A 6 34.09 -6.36 -16.18
CA ARG A 6 33.86 -5.38 -15.11
C ARG A 6 33.04 -5.96 -13.96
N ALA A 7 32.02 -6.77 -14.26
CA ALA A 7 31.23 -7.45 -13.23
C ALA A 7 32.11 -8.37 -12.36
N GLU A 8 33.03 -9.12 -12.98
CA GLU A 8 33.98 -9.97 -12.27
C GLU A 8 34.96 -9.19 -11.39
N GLU A 9 35.42 -8.01 -11.84
CA GLU A 9 36.30 -7.13 -11.05
C GLU A 9 35.56 -6.58 -9.82
N ILE A 10 34.33 -6.09 -10.00
CA ILE A 10 33.50 -5.60 -8.89
C ILE A 10 33.23 -6.74 -7.90
N LEU A 11 32.85 -7.93 -8.38
CA LEU A 11 32.56 -9.09 -7.52
C LEU A 11 33.78 -9.54 -6.70
N LYS A 12 35.00 -9.51 -7.26
CA LYS A 12 36.24 -9.84 -6.50
C LYS A 12 36.51 -8.87 -5.34
N GLY A 13 35.98 -7.65 -5.42
CA GLY A 13 36.14 -6.60 -4.42
C GLY A 13 34.92 -6.33 -3.56
N PHE A 14 33.78 -6.97 -3.85
CA PHE A 14 32.49 -6.74 -3.19
C PHE A 14 32.22 -7.83 -2.15
N GLN A 15 31.78 -7.43 -0.96
CA GLN A 15 31.46 -8.34 0.14
C GLN A 15 30.32 -7.77 0.97
N VAL A 16 29.37 -8.63 1.34
CA VAL A 16 28.40 -8.34 2.42
C VAL A 16 29.06 -8.68 3.75
N ASN A 17 29.18 -7.70 4.64
CA ASN A 17 29.85 -7.87 5.92
C ASN A 17 28.92 -8.43 7.00
N TRP A 18 27.69 -7.91 7.06
CA TRP A 18 26.66 -8.40 7.97
C TRP A 18 25.27 -7.89 7.58
N ILE A 19 24.25 -8.61 8.02
CA ILE A 19 22.84 -8.22 7.93
C ILE A 19 22.24 -8.32 9.32
N CYS A 20 21.44 -7.33 9.71
CA CYS A 20 20.72 -7.33 10.97
C CYS A 20 19.23 -7.01 10.76
N LEU A 21 18.38 -7.77 11.43
CA LEU A 21 16.93 -7.58 11.46
C LEU A 21 16.48 -7.23 12.87
N ARG A 22 15.75 -6.12 13.00
CA ARG A 22 15.33 -5.54 14.29
C ARG A 22 13.85 -5.17 14.23
N ASP A 23 13.18 -5.15 15.39
CA ASP A 23 11.89 -4.49 15.54
C ASP A 23 12.04 -3.01 15.18
N ALA A 24 11.21 -2.50 14.26
CA ALA A 24 11.23 -1.08 13.91
C ALA A 24 10.67 -0.20 15.05
N ASP A 25 9.78 -0.72 15.89
CA ASP A 25 9.12 0.04 16.94
C ASP A 25 9.93 0.03 18.25
N GLY A 26 10.41 -1.14 18.68
CA GLY A 26 11.15 -1.32 19.93
C GLY A 26 12.68 -1.45 19.79
N GLY A 27 13.22 -1.55 18.57
CA GLY A 27 14.67 -1.68 18.32
C GLY A 27 15.29 -3.02 18.73
N THR A 28 14.47 -4.00 19.14
CA THR A 28 14.95 -5.32 19.58
C THR A 28 15.53 -6.10 18.39
N ILE A 29 16.76 -6.60 18.51
CA ILE A 29 17.41 -7.41 17.47
C ILE A 29 16.80 -8.81 17.48
N PHE A 30 16.26 -9.25 16.35
CA PHE A 30 15.75 -10.62 16.17
C PHE A 30 16.76 -11.53 15.53
N TRP A 31 17.57 -11.00 14.61
CA TRP A 31 18.57 -11.79 13.92
C TRP A 31 19.72 -10.94 13.42
N GLN A 32 20.90 -11.56 13.38
CA GLN A 32 22.09 -10.98 12.79
C GLN A 32 22.88 -12.10 12.11
N GLY A 33 23.13 -11.94 10.81
CA GLY A 33 24.05 -12.78 10.05
C GLY A 33 25.33 -12.00 9.76
N SER A 34 26.48 -12.65 9.89
CA SER A 34 27.80 -12.08 9.53
C SER A 34 28.47 -12.81 8.37
N GLU A 35 27.71 -13.67 7.68
CA GLU A 35 28.19 -14.38 6.51
C GLU A 35 28.10 -13.48 5.27
N ASP A 36 29.07 -13.65 4.37
CA ASP A 36 29.06 -12.96 3.09
C ASP A 36 28.08 -13.62 2.13
N LEU A 37 26.90 -13.02 2.02
CA LEU A 37 25.81 -13.50 1.17
C LEU A 37 25.91 -12.97 -0.27
N SER A 38 27.07 -12.50 -0.73
CA SER A 38 27.23 -11.97 -2.09
C SER A 38 27.70 -13.00 -3.13
N TYR A 39 28.17 -14.18 -2.69
CA TYR A 39 28.73 -15.20 -3.58
C TYR A 39 27.63 -15.96 -4.36
N PRO A 40 27.79 -16.16 -5.67
CA PRO A 40 26.74 -16.77 -6.50
C PRO A 40 26.69 -18.30 -6.46
N ASP A 41 27.79 -18.96 -6.09
CA ASP A 41 27.93 -20.42 -6.19
C ASP A 41 27.56 -21.17 -4.91
N VAL A 42 27.06 -20.47 -3.90
CA VAL A 42 26.74 -21.03 -2.58
C VAL A 42 25.28 -20.71 -2.24
N GLU A 43 24.51 -21.74 -1.89
CA GLU A 43 23.21 -21.55 -1.27
C GLU A 43 23.44 -21.32 0.23
N HIS A 44 23.12 -20.11 0.70
CA HIS A 44 23.31 -19.72 2.09
C HIS A 44 22.10 -20.11 2.95
N GLU A 45 22.29 -20.38 4.24
CA GLU A 45 21.19 -20.65 5.17
C GLU A 45 21.03 -19.52 6.19
N ALA A 46 19.81 -18.99 6.33
CA ALA A 46 19.49 -17.96 7.32
C ALA A 46 18.46 -18.46 8.34
N HIS A 47 18.86 -18.48 9.62
CA HIS A 47 18.04 -18.91 10.76
C HIS A 47 17.50 -17.73 11.56
N VAL A 48 16.33 -17.23 11.18
CA VAL A 48 15.74 -16.04 11.76
C VAL A 48 14.54 -16.49 12.65
N PRO A 49 14.29 -15.96 13.85
CA PRO A 49 13.27 -16.56 14.73
C PRO A 49 11.81 -16.23 14.34
N LYS A 50 10.90 -17.22 14.43
CA LYS A 50 9.45 -17.11 14.07
C LYS A 50 8.70 -15.96 14.75
N ASN A 51 9.17 -15.50 15.91
CA ASN A 51 8.56 -14.39 16.64
C ASN A 51 8.71 -13.04 15.92
N ILE A 52 9.58 -12.92 14.90
CA ILE A 52 9.62 -11.72 14.07
C ILE A 52 8.25 -11.44 13.46
N LEU A 53 7.45 -12.49 13.18
CA LEU A 53 6.11 -12.39 12.58
C LEU A 53 5.09 -11.62 13.43
N LYS A 54 5.44 -11.28 14.67
CA LYS A 54 4.59 -10.49 15.56
C LYS A 54 4.90 -8.99 15.50
N CYS A 55 5.97 -8.59 14.82
CA CYS A 55 6.34 -7.19 14.68
C CYS A 55 5.42 -6.50 13.69
N ARG A 56 5.06 -5.25 13.98
CA ARG A 56 4.34 -4.40 13.02
C ARG A 56 5.22 -3.98 11.85
N ALA A 57 6.52 -3.80 12.10
CA ALA A 57 7.50 -3.51 11.07
C ALA A 57 8.88 -4.01 11.50
N VAL A 58 9.69 -4.39 10.53
CA VAL A 58 11.06 -4.89 10.73
C VAL A 58 12.03 -3.94 10.04
N SER A 59 12.99 -3.43 10.79
CA SER A 59 14.12 -2.71 10.24
C SER A 59 15.21 -3.70 9.85
N ARG A 60 15.57 -3.71 8.57
CA ARG A 60 16.74 -4.41 8.04
C ARG A 60 17.87 -3.44 7.84
N GLU A 61 19.03 -3.78 8.37
CA GLU A 61 20.28 -3.12 8.06
C GLU A 61 21.21 -4.13 7.40
N PHE A 62 21.76 -3.81 6.23
CA PHE A 62 22.84 -4.59 5.65
C PHE A 62 24.06 -3.71 5.43
N ASN A 63 25.22 -4.23 5.79
CA ASN A 63 26.50 -3.58 5.66
C ASN A 63 27.34 -4.32 4.63
N PHE A 64 28.00 -3.58 3.75
CA PHE A 64 28.78 -4.13 2.66
C PHE A 64 30.01 -3.26 2.39
N SER A 65 31.03 -3.88 1.81
CA SER A 65 32.25 -3.21 1.37
C SER A 65 32.46 -3.44 -0.12
N SER A 66 33.03 -2.45 -0.79
CA SER A 66 33.46 -2.56 -2.19
C SER A 66 34.86 -1.98 -2.33
N LYS A 67 35.77 -2.72 -2.96
CA LYS A 67 37.07 -2.19 -3.40
C LYS A 67 36.92 -1.35 -4.65
N GLU A 68 36.09 -1.79 -5.59
CA GLU A 68 35.82 -1.10 -6.84
C GLU A 68 34.73 -0.03 -6.68
N GLN A 69 34.77 0.98 -7.54
CA GLN A 69 33.71 1.97 -7.66
C GLN A 69 32.46 1.34 -8.29
N ILE A 70 31.27 1.63 -7.74
CA ILE A 70 29.98 1.25 -8.32
C ILE A 70 29.21 2.54 -8.60
N GLU A 71 28.85 2.81 -9.86
CA GLU A 71 28.23 4.08 -10.25
C GLU A 71 26.79 4.18 -9.76
N LYS A 72 26.01 3.12 -9.93
CA LYS A 72 24.60 3.06 -9.50
C LYS A 72 24.31 1.69 -8.89
N PHE A 73 24.73 1.50 -7.65
CA PHE A 73 24.48 0.27 -6.93
C PHE A 73 22.98 0.09 -6.67
N ARG A 74 22.45 -1.06 -7.09
CA ARG A 74 21.08 -1.47 -6.82
C ARG A 74 21.00 -2.97 -6.56
N LEU A 75 19.96 -3.35 -5.83
CA LEU A 75 19.68 -4.71 -5.40
C LEU A 75 18.29 -5.10 -5.87
N GLU A 76 18.17 -6.29 -6.48
CA GLU A 76 16.88 -6.93 -6.71
C GLU A 76 16.74 -8.15 -5.81
N GLN A 77 15.59 -8.33 -5.17
CA GLN A 77 15.34 -9.50 -4.33
C GLN A 77 14.05 -10.18 -4.71
N LYS A 78 14.15 -11.46 -5.05
CA LYS A 78 13.02 -12.34 -5.36
C LYS A 78 12.81 -13.33 -4.22
N VAL A 79 11.62 -13.32 -3.65
CA VAL A 79 11.20 -14.30 -2.65
C VAL A 79 10.52 -15.46 -3.38
N LEU A 80 11.17 -16.61 -3.43
CA LEU A 80 10.67 -17.81 -4.09
C LEU A 80 10.10 -18.78 -3.06
N PHE A 81 8.85 -19.22 -3.24
CA PHE A 81 8.26 -20.31 -2.46
C PHE A 81 8.07 -21.54 -3.35
N LYS A 82 8.73 -22.65 -2.99
CA LYS A 82 8.77 -23.89 -3.81
C LYS A 82 9.10 -23.61 -5.29
N GLY A 83 10.02 -22.68 -5.55
CA GLY A 83 10.45 -22.28 -6.89
C GLY A 83 9.55 -21.28 -7.61
N ARG A 84 8.41 -20.86 -7.02
CA ARG A 84 7.54 -19.81 -7.58
C ARG A 84 7.85 -18.46 -6.94
N CYS A 85 8.03 -17.41 -7.74
CA CYS A 85 8.23 -16.05 -7.23
C CYS A 85 6.95 -15.54 -6.56
N LEU A 86 7.04 -15.16 -5.29
CA LEU A 86 5.96 -14.55 -4.51
C LEU A 86 6.04 -13.03 -4.55
N GLU A 87 7.22 -12.48 -4.28
CA GLU A 87 7.47 -11.04 -4.25
C GLU A 87 8.83 -10.72 -4.86
N GLU A 88 8.91 -9.55 -5.49
CA GLU A 88 10.13 -9.00 -6.07
C GLU A 88 10.30 -7.55 -5.60
N TRP A 89 11.46 -7.24 -5.04
CA TRP A 89 11.79 -5.92 -4.54
C TRP A 89 12.98 -5.33 -5.27
N TYR A 90 12.94 -4.03 -5.47
CA TYR A 90 13.99 -3.25 -6.11
C TYR A 90 14.44 -2.19 -5.12
N PHE A 91 15.73 -2.18 -4.81
CA PHE A 91 16.33 -1.22 -3.90
C PHE A 91 17.46 -0.49 -4.62
N GLU A 92 17.36 0.84 -4.71
CA GLU A 92 18.42 1.68 -5.26
C GLU A 92 19.23 2.30 -4.13
N PHE A 93 20.54 2.09 -4.16
CA PHE A 93 21.50 2.69 -3.23
C PHE A 93 22.22 3.89 -3.87
N GLY A 94 22.49 3.82 -5.18
CA GLY A 94 23.20 4.86 -5.91
C GLY A 94 24.72 4.69 -5.85
N PHE A 95 25.45 5.80 -5.85
CA PHE A 95 26.92 5.78 -5.99
C PHE A 95 27.63 5.16 -4.78
N VAL A 96 28.54 4.21 -5.02
CA VAL A 96 29.44 3.60 -4.03
C VAL A 96 30.87 4.01 -4.34
N MET A 97 31.50 4.66 -3.36
CA MET A 97 32.92 5.00 -3.45
C MET A 97 33.80 3.75 -3.45
N PRO A 98 34.91 3.73 -4.21
CA PRO A 98 35.90 2.66 -4.10
C PRO A 98 36.49 2.63 -2.68
N GLU A 99 36.93 1.45 -2.25
CA GLU A 99 37.47 1.16 -0.91
C GLU A 99 36.58 1.65 0.25
N SER A 100 35.27 1.62 0.07
CA SER A 100 34.32 2.08 1.09
C SER A 100 33.56 0.94 1.76
N THR A 101 33.11 1.20 2.98
CA THR A 101 32.19 0.34 3.72
C THR A 101 30.93 1.13 4.01
N ASN A 102 29.79 0.61 3.56
CA ASN A 102 28.51 1.29 3.61
C ASN A 102 27.52 0.48 4.44
N THR A 103 26.65 1.18 5.16
CA THR A 103 25.51 0.57 5.85
C THR A 103 24.26 1.12 5.22
N TRP A 104 23.38 0.22 4.79
CA TRP A 104 22.08 0.57 4.26
C TRP A 104 20.99 0.05 5.19
N GLN A 105 19.95 0.85 5.36
CA GLN A 105 18.80 0.53 6.19
C GLN A 105 17.52 0.60 5.36
N SER A 106 16.67 -0.41 5.51
CA SER A 106 15.35 -0.48 4.90
C SER A 106 14.33 -0.95 5.94
N ILE A 107 13.14 -0.36 5.95
CA ILE A 107 12.04 -0.79 6.81
C ILE A 107 11.03 -1.57 5.97
N MET A 108 10.58 -2.70 6.50
CA MET A 108 9.57 -3.57 5.89
C MET A 108 8.36 -3.63 6.83
N GLU A 109 7.20 -3.23 6.33
CA GLU A 109 5.96 -3.25 7.11
C GLU A 109 5.28 -4.62 7.05
N ALA A 110 4.69 -5.04 8.17
CA ALA A 110 3.96 -6.28 8.28
C ALA A 110 2.57 -6.18 7.64
N ALA A 111 2.20 -7.22 6.90
CA ALA A 111 0.83 -7.46 6.50
C ALA A 111 -0.07 -7.79 7.71
N PRO A 112 -1.39 -7.55 7.65
CA PRO A 112 -2.33 -8.04 8.66
C PRO A 112 -2.22 -9.56 8.84
N GLU A 113 -2.38 -10.07 10.07
CA GLU A 113 -2.24 -11.51 10.37
C GLU A 113 -3.14 -12.41 9.51
N SER A 114 -4.33 -11.93 9.13
CA SER A 114 -5.27 -12.63 8.23
C SER A 114 -4.72 -12.85 6.82
N GLU A 115 -3.77 -12.02 6.41
CA GLU A 115 -3.14 -12.07 5.10
C GLU A 115 -1.82 -12.82 5.14
N MET A 116 -1.32 -13.27 6.29
CA MET A 116 -0.01 -13.92 6.40
C MET A 116 -0.09 -15.46 6.26
N MET A 117 0.89 -16.06 5.57
CA MET A 117 1.06 -17.51 5.58
C MET A 117 1.60 -17.99 6.93
N PRO A 118 1.09 -19.11 7.49
CA PRO A 118 1.61 -19.65 8.73
C PRO A 118 3.09 -20.01 8.62
N ALA A 119 3.87 -19.73 9.68
CA ALA A 119 5.31 -20.03 9.72
C ALA A 119 5.64 -21.52 9.46
N SER A 120 4.72 -22.43 9.77
CA SER A 120 4.85 -23.87 9.50
C SER A 120 4.86 -24.22 8.00
N VAL A 121 4.26 -23.38 7.16
CA VAL A 121 4.21 -23.57 5.70
C VAL A 121 5.50 -23.05 5.06
N LEU A 122 6.01 -21.92 5.56
CA LEU A 122 7.16 -21.21 5.01
C LEU A 122 8.49 -21.91 5.33
N ASN A 123 8.58 -22.61 6.46
CA ASN A 123 9.82 -23.22 6.93
C ASN A 123 10.43 -24.19 5.91
N GLY A 124 11.66 -23.92 5.46
CA GLY A 124 12.41 -24.76 4.52
C GLY A 124 11.92 -24.74 3.07
N ASN A 125 10.86 -23.98 2.76
CA ASN A 125 10.25 -23.89 1.44
C ASN A 125 10.47 -22.53 0.76
N VAL A 126 11.15 -21.59 1.42
CA VAL A 126 11.41 -20.23 0.93
C VAL A 126 12.89 -20.06 0.59
N VAL A 127 13.15 -19.53 -0.61
CA VAL A 127 14.48 -19.15 -1.10
C VAL A 127 14.44 -17.68 -1.50
N ILE A 128 15.33 -16.86 -0.98
CA ILE A 128 15.54 -15.49 -1.42
C ILE A 128 16.64 -15.51 -2.48
N GLU A 129 16.32 -15.14 -3.71
CA GLU A 129 17.32 -14.83 -4.73
C GLU A 129 17.61 -13.33 -4.68
N THR A 130 18.86 -12.97 -4.46
CA THR A 130 19.32 -11.57 -4.35
C THR A 130 20.31 -11.28 -5.46
N LYS A 131 20.00 -10.30 -6.31
CA LYS A 131 20.86 -9.86 -7.41
C LYS A 131 21.42 -8.48 -7.14
N PHE A 132 22.72 -8.32 -7.37
CA PHE A 132 23.46 -7.09 -7.18
C PHE A 132 23.82 -6.50 -8.54
N TYR A 133 23.61 -5.20 -8.74
CA TYR A 133 23.84 -4.52 -10.02
C TYR A 133 24.63 -3.22 -9.86
N ASP A 134 25.40 -2.88 -10.90
CA ASP A 134 25.90 -1.53 -11.21
C ASP A 134 25.11 -1.01 -12.42
N ASP A 135 24.06 -0.22 -12.19
CA ASP A 135 23.09 0.15 -13.22
C ASP A 135 22.47 -1.09 -13.91
N ASP A 136 22.69 -1.32 -15.21
CA ASP A 136 22.19 -2.53 -15.89
C ASP A 136 23.15 -3.74 -15.81
N LEU A 137 24.37 -3.54 -15.29
CA LEU A 137 25.38 -4.58 -15.18
C LEU A 137 25.13 -5.49 -13.97
N LEU A 138 24.79 -6.75 -14.20
CA LEU A 138 24.66 -7.75 -13.13
C LEU A 138 26.05 -8.12 -12.57
N ILE A 139 26.26 -7.83 -11.27
CA ILE A 139 27.49 -8.14 -10.54
C ILE A 139 27.45 -9.59 -10.03
N SER A 140 26.39 -9.98 -9.33
CA SER A 140 26.24 -11.32 -8.73
C SER A 140 24.78 -11.65 -8.46
N THR A 141 24.47 -12.96 -8.42
CA THR A 141 23.18 -13.50 -7.98
C THR A 141 23.41 -14.48 -6.84
N SER A 142 23.01 -14.11 -5.63
CA SER A 142 23.08 -14.96 -4.43
C SER A 142 21.73 -15.64 -4.16
N ARG A 143 21.76 -16.84 -3.57
CA ARG A 143 20.57 -17.55 -3.10
C ARG A 143 20.68 -17.87 -1.63
N THR A 144 19.68 -17.48 -0.86
CA THR A 144 19.60 -17.72 0.59
C THR A 144 18.34 -18.49 0.92
N LYS A 145 18.48 -19.71 1.44
CA LYS A 145 17.40 -20.54 1.95
C LYS A 145 17.07 -20.14 3.38
N GLY A 146 15.81 -19.85 3.66
CA GLY A 146 15.34 -19.58 5.01
C GLY A 146 15.08 -20.88 5.77
N VAL A 147 15.81 -21.15 6.86
CA VAL A 147 15.61 -22.32 7.72
C VAL A 147 15.19 -21.83 9.10
N GLU A 148 13.91 -21.99 9.41
CA GLU A 148 13.20 -21.17 10.38
C GLU A 148 13.43 -19.69 10.08
N ILE A 149 12.68 -19.11 9.14
CA ILE A 149 11.82 -17.94 9.35
C ILE A 149 10.83 -17.71 8.21
N ALA A 150 9.77 -16.99 8.55
CA ALA A 150 8.93 -16.24 7.65
C ALA A 150 9.43 -14.78 7.55
N ILE A 151 9.77 -14.36 6.34
CA ILE A 151 10.24 -13.01 6.02
C ILE A 151 9.00 -12.12 5.96
N PHE A 152 9.01 -11.02 6.71
CA PHE A 152 7.99 -9.98 6.58
C PHE A 152 8.25 -9.17 5.31
N GLY A 153 7.21 -9.07 4.48
CA GLY A 153 7.35 -8.95 3.02
C GLY A 153 6.85 -10.21 2.29
N ILE A 154 6.03 -11.03 2.94
CA ILE A 154 5.14 -11.91 2.21
C ILE A 154 3.75 -11.45 2.65
N ILE A 155 3.08 -10.80 1.71
CA ILE A 155 1.64 -10.63 1.53
C ILE A 155 1.09 -9.20 1.72
N TYR A 156 1.34 -8.35 0.73
CA TYR A 156 0.36 -7.31 0.34
C TYR A 156 -0.69 -7.84 -0.66
N PHE A 157 -0.74 -9.15 -0.89
CA PHE A 157 -1.38 -9.73 -2.08
C PHE A 157 -2.20 -11.00 -1.80
N VAL A 158 -2.99 -11.07 -0.71
CA VAL A 158 -4.19 -11.95 -0.73
C VAL A 158 -5.28 -11.35 -1.62
N SER A 159 -5.23 -10.05 -1.95
CA SER A 159 -6.25 -9.43 -2.81
C SER A 159 -5.95 -9.45 -4.32
N HIS A 160 -4.71 -9.67 -4.75
CA HIS A 160 -4.36 -9.56 -6.18
C HIS A 160 -3.51 -10.72 -6.71
N CYS A 161 -3.05 -11.62 -5.83
CA CYS A 161 -2.77 -12.99 -6.20
C CYS A 161 -3.87 -13.81 -5.52
N ASN A 162 -4.91 -14.12 -6.27
CA ASN A 162 -5.21 -15.53 -6.36
C ASN A 162 -3.86 -16.18 -6.67
N LEU A 163 -3.19 -16.72 -5.63
CA LEU A 163 -2.77 -18.09 -5.76
C LEU A 163 -3.95 -18.73 -6.48
N GLU A 164 -3.75 -19.08 -7.73
CA GLU A 164 -4.02 -20.45 -8.06
C GLU A 164 -3.66 -21.31 -6.82
N MET A 165 -4.61 -21.43 -5.90
CA MET A 165 -5.25 -22.71 -5.75
C MET A 165 -5.69 -23.12 -7.16
N GLU A 166 -4.72 -23.49 -8.00
CA GLU A 166 -4.83 -24.72 -8.73
C GLU A 166 -5.38 -25.67 -7.66
N PRO A 167 -6.67 -26.07 -7.74
CA PRO A 167 -7.15 -27.14 -6.87
C PRO A 167 -6.06 -28.19 -6.94
N PRO A 168 -5.50 -28.61 -5.77
CA PRO A 168 -4.18 -29.20 -5.62
C PRO A 168 -3.75 -29.82 -6.94
N GLY A 169 -2.83 -29.13 -7.63
CA GLY A 169 -2.57 -29.35 -9.05
C GLY A 169 -2.76 -30.81 -9.42
N LEU A 170 -3.48 -31.02 -10.52
CA LEU A 170 -3.71 -32.30 -11.18
C LEU A 170 -2.39 -32.95 -11.66
N GLU A 171 -1.29 -32.74 -10.96
CA GLU A 171 -0.02 -33.46 -11.03
C GLU A 171 0.16 -34.37 -9.80
N SER A 172 -0.74 -34.30 -8.81
CA SER A 172 -0.86 -35.31 -7.73
C SER A 172 -2.28 -35.87 -7.59
N ALA A 173 -3.11 -35.73 -8.64
CA ALA A 173 -4.22 -36.65 -8.79
C ALA A 173 -3.59 -38.04 -8.91
N LEU A 174 -3.81 -38.90 -7.92
CA LEU A 174 -3.72 -40.34 -8.08
C LEU A 174 -4.28 -40.65 -9.47
N GLU A 175 -3.39 -40.98 -10.42
CA GLU A 175 -3.79 -41.27 -11.79
C GLU A 175 -4.94 -42.28 -11.69
N PHE A 176 -6.06 -41.99 -12.37
CA PHE A 176 -7.09 -43.01 -12.47
C PHE A 176 -6.39 -44.26 -13.00
N PRO A 177 -6.45 -45.39 -12.26
CA PRO A 177 -5.78 -46.58 -12.72
C PRO A 177 -6.26 -46.87 -14.14
N LYS A 178 -5.33 -47.16 -15.07
CA LYS A 178 -5.68 -47.48 -16.48
C LYS A 178 -6.74 -48.59 -16.58
N ASN A 179 -6.91 -49.36 -15.51
CA ASN A 179 -7.99 -50.32 -15.32
C ASN A 179 -9.11 -49.73 -14.41
N PRO A 180 -10.35 -49.55 -14.92
CA PRO A 180 -11.46 -48.95 -14.17
C PRO A 180 -11.96 -49.81 -13.01
N LEU A 181 -11.49 -51.06 -12.86
CA LEU A 181 -11.87 -51.99 -11.79
C LEU A 181 -10.95 -51.92 -10.55
N LEU A 182 -9.96 -51.04 -10.55
CA LEU A 182 -9.03 -50.87 -9.43
C LEU A 182 -9.45 -49.70 -8.55
N CYS A 183 -9.36 -49.92 -7.25
CA CYS A 183 -9.55 -48.87 -6.27
C CYS A 183 -8.34 -47.92 -6.30
N PRO A 184 -8.57 -46.61 -6.42
CA PRO A 184 -7.47 -45.67 -6.54
C PRO A 184 -6.74 -45.38 -5.22
N ILE A 185 -7.23 -45.89 -4.08
CA ILE A 185 -6.54 -45.75 -2.78
C ILE A 185 -5.58 -46.92 -2.55
N CYS A 186 -6.08 -48.17 -2.66
CA CYS A 186 -5.25 -49.35 -2.44
C CYS A 186 -4.59 -49.88 -3.71
N HIS A 187 -4.88 -49.29 -4.88
CA HIS A 187 -4.35 -49.68 -6.19
C HIS A 187 -4.58 -51.17 -6.54
N ASP A 188 -5.66 -51.73 -6.01
CA ASP A 188 -6.03 -53.15 -6.10
C ASP A 188 -7.52 -53.25 -6.47
N TYR A 189 -7.98 -54.42 -6.94
CA TYR A 189 -9.37 -54.64 -7.31
C TYR A 189 -10.32 -54.25 -6.16
N PHE A 190 -11.46 -53.65 -6.49
CA PHE A 190 -12.36 -53.22 -5.43
C PHE A 190 -12.83 -54.40 -4.57
N THR A 191 -12.61 -54.28 -3.26
CA THR A 191 -13.17 -55.16 -2.25
C THR A 191 -14.32 -54.41 -1.57
N GLU A 192 -15.54 -54.94 -1.68
CA GLU A 192 -16.76 -54.27 -1.21
C GLU A 192 -16.86 -52.81 -1.71
N PRO A 193 -16.99 -52.58 -3.03
CA PRO A 193 -17.03 -51.23 -3.59
C PRO A 193 -18.23 -50.44 -3.03
N CYS A 194 -17.97 -49.19 -2.66
CA CYS A 194 -18.94 -48.22 -2.17
C CYS A 194 -18.88 -46.99 -3.06
N ILE A 195 -20.04 -46.48 -3.48
CA ILE A 195 -20.17 -45.32 -4.37
C ILE A 195 -20.58 -44.07 -3.57
N LEU A 196 -19.89 -42.96 -3.81
CA LEU A 196 -20.17 -41.66 -3.20
C LEU A 196 -21.16 -40.84 -4.04
N SER A 197 -21.71 -39.77 -3.47
CA SER A 197 -22.60 -38.81 -4.16
C SER A 197 -21.94 -38.13 -5.37
N CYS A 198 -20.61 -38.07 -5.39
CA CYS A 198 -19.83 -37.56 -6.51
C CYS A 198 -19.48 -38.63 -7.57
N TYR A 199 -20.08 -39.82 -7.50
CA TYR A 199 -19.85 -40.96 -8.41
C TYR A 199 -18.41 -41.53 -8.42
N HIS A 200 -17.60 -41.22 -7.40
CA HIS A 200 -16.35 -41.93 -7.18
C HIS A 200 -16.60 -43.19 -6.35
N THR A 201 -15.98 -44.29 -6.75
CA THR A 201 -16.10 -45.59 -6.08
C THR A 201 -14.80 -45.95 -5.35
N PHE A 202 -14.92 -46.50 -4.14
CA PHE A 202 -13.79 -46.94 -3.29
C PHE A 202 -14.12 -48.25 -2.56
N CYS A 203 -13.11 -48.98 -2.10
CA CYS A 203 -13.34 -50.12 -1.21
C CYS A 203 -13.92 -49.65 0.13
N ALA A 204 -14.82 -50.41 0.73
CA ALA A 204 -15.33 -50.16 2.08
C ALA A 204 -14.18 -49.95 3.08
N ARG A 205 -13.16 -50.83 3.05
CA ARG A 205 -11.96 -50.72 3.90
C ARG A 205 -11.18 -49.41 3.73
N CYS A 206 -11.18 -48.83 2.53
CA CYS A 206 -10.47 -47.59 2.23
C CYS A 206 -11.21 -46.34 2.74
N LEU A 207 -12.52 -46.47 2.96
CA LEU A 207 -13.41 -45.43 3.46
C LEU A 207 -13.66 -45.48 4.97
N ARG A 208 -13.46 -46.64 5.61
CA ARG A 208 -13.66 -46.80 7.06
C ARG A 208 -12.84 -45.80 7.87
N GLY A 209 -13.45 -45.19 8.89
CA GLY A 209 -12.81 -44.26 9.82
C GLY A 209 -12.56 -42.87 9.24
N ARG A 210 -13.17 -42.55 8.09
CA ARG A 210 -13.10 -41.22 7.44
C ARG A 210 -14.41 -40.44 7.53
N GLU A 211 -15.41 -40.98 8.22
CA GLU A 211 -16.67 -40.30 8.49
C GLU A 211 -16.50 -39.26 9.61
N GLN A 212 -17.04 -38.07 9.41
CA GLN A 212 -17.12 -37.01 10.42
C GLN A 212 -18.51 -36.40 10.34
N ASP A 213 -19.20 -36.30 11.48
CA ASP A 213 -20.54 -35.69 11.57
C ASP A 213 -21.55 -36.20 10.52
N ARG A 214 -21.61 -37.53 10.33
CA ARG A 214 -22.47 -38.21 9.33
C ARG A 214 -22.17 -37.84 7.87
N ARG A 215 -21.00 -37.29 7.60
CA ARG A 215 -20.52 -36.94 6.26
C ARG A 215 -19.24 -37.67 5.98
N LEU A 216 -19.11 -38.13 4.73
CA LEU A 216 -17.88 -38.67 4.22
C LEU A 216 -17.39 -37.77 3.10
N VAL A 217 -16.18 -37.24 3.25
CA VAL A 217 -15.55 -36.39 2.22
C VAL A 217 -14.82 -37.27 1.23
N CYS A 218 -15.14 -37.13 -0.06
CA CYS A 218 -14.50 -37.88 -1.12
C CYS A 218 -12.96 -37.65 -1.11
N PRO A 219 -12.13 -38.70 -1.02
CA PRO A 219 -10.67 -38.56 -1.05
C PRO A 219 -10.12 -37.98 -2.36
N PHE A 220 -10.92 -38.03 -3.44
CA PHE A 220 -10.55 -37.53 -4.77
C PHE A 220 -10.96 -36.09 -4.99
N CYS A 221 -12.25 -35.83 -5.09
CA CYS A 221 -12.78 -34.52 -5.47
C CYS A 221 -13.23 -33.68 -4.27
N ARG A 222 -13.04 -34.16 -3.04
CA ARG A 222 -13.42 -33.50 -1.77
C ARG A 222 -14.92 -33.18 -1.63
N GLN A 223 -15.76 -33.70 -2.51
CA GLN A 223 -17.21 -33.54 -2.40
C GLN A 223 -17.76 -34.36 -1.22
N PRO A 224 -18.63 -33.77 -0.38
CA PRO A 224 -19.23 -34.46 0.74
C PRO A 224 -20.36 -35.39 0.28
N THR A 225 -20.39 -36.60 0.85
CA THR A 225 -21.49 -37.54 0.76
C THR A 225 -22.17 -37.65 2.13
N LEU A 226 -23.47 -37.41 2.17
CA LEU A 226 -24.27 -37.56 3.39
C LEU A 226 -24.61 -39.04 3.60
N LEU A 227 -24.33 -39.57 4.79
CA LEU A 227 -24.63 -40.95 5.16
C LEU A 227 -26.04 -41.05 5.74
N LYS A 228 -26.69 -42.22 5.58
CA LYS A 228 -27.98 -42.51 6.22
C LYS A 228 -27.80 -42.72 7.72
N ASP A 229 -28.86 -42.50 8.50
CA ASP A 229 -28.81 -42.62 9.96
C ASP A 229 -28.30 -44.01 10.40
N GLY A 230 -27.26 -44.03 11.24
CA GLY A 230 -26.62 -45.25 11.74
C GLY A 230 -25.65 -45.94 10.78
N SER A 231 -25.50 -45.46 9.54
CA SER A 231 -24.54 -46.02 8.57
C SER A 231 -23.19 -45.30 8.63
N MET A 232 -22.10 -46.09 8.68
CA MET A 232 -20.72 -45.59 8.69
C MET A 232 -20.07 -45.62 7.30
N LEU A 233 -20.77 -46.16 6.29
CA LEU A 233 -20.27 -46.30 4.92
C LEU A 233 -21.33 -45.87 3.89
N PRO A 234 -20.90 -45.34 2.72
CA PRO A 234 -21.79 -45.07 1.60
C PRO A 234 -22.45 -46.36 1.07
N PRO A 235 -23.52 -46.24 0.24
CA PRO A 235 -24.18 -47.42 -0.33
C PRO A 235 -23.22 -48.27 -1.17
N PRO A 236 -23.39 -49.60 -1.17
CA PRO A 236 -22.57 -50.50 -1.98
C PRO A 236 -22.82 -50.25 -3.47
N ASP A 237 -21.75 -50.23 -4.26
CA ASP A 237 -21.81 -50.15 -5.72
C ASP A 237 -22.05 -51.56 -6.29
N THR A 238 -23.33 -51.90 -6.42
CA THR A 238 -23.75 -53.22 -6.90
C THR A 238 -23.33 -53.48 -8.34
N LEU A 239 -23.29 -52.44 -9.18
CA LEU A 239 -22.86 -52.55 -10.57
C LEU A 239 -21.36 -52.86 -10.63
N MET A 240 -20.52 -52.10 -9.92
CA MET A 240 -19.09 -52.38 -9.89
C MET A 240 -18.77 -53.75 -9.32
N ARG A 241 -19.49 -54.20 -8.28
CA ARG A 241 -19.36 -55.57 -7.77
C ARG A 241 -19.61 -56.60 -8.87
N GLN A 242 -20.72 -56.47 -9.61
CA GLN A 242 -21.05 -57.38 -10.72
C GLN A 242 -20.04 -57.32 -11.87
N LEU A 243 -19.54 -56.14 -12.23
CA LEU A 243 -18.52 -55.99 -13.26
C LEU A 243 -17.19 -56.65 -12.87
N ILE A 244 -16.82 -56.57 -11.59
CA ILE A 244 -15.65 -57.27 -11.04
C ILE A 244 -15.87 -58.78 -11.06
N ASP A 245 -17.05 -59.27 -10.69
CA ASP A 245 -17.39 -60.69 -10.75
C ASP A 245 -17.35 -61.22 -12.19
N ILE A 246 -17.84 -60.45 -13.17
CA ILE A 246 -17.73 -60.78 -14.59
C ILE A 246 -16.26 -60.84 -15.00
N ALA A 247 -15.46 -59.82 -14.67
CA ALA A 247 -14.03 -59.80 -14.99
C ALA A 247 -13.25 -60.96 -14.31
N ASN A 248 -13.65 -61.35 -13.09
CA ASN A 248 -13.10 -62.49 -12.36
C ASN A 248 -13.54 -63.82 -12.97
N SER A 249 -14.74 -63.92 -13.55
CA SER A 249 -15.19 -65.12 -14.24
C SER A 249 -14.48 -65.33 -15.59
N GLU A 250 -14.13 -64.24 -16.29
CA GLU A 250 -13.43 -64.31 -17.58
C GLU A 250 -11.92 -64.42 -17.44
N ASN A 251 -11.35 -63.87 -16.37
CA ASN A 251 -9.92 -63.93 -16.06
C ASN A 251 -9.70 -64.17 -14.56
N PRO A 252 -10.07 -65.36 -14.05
CA PRO A 252 -9.91 -65.70 -12.64
C PRO A 252 -8.44 -65.63 -12.21
N PRO A 253 -8.14 -65.20 -10.97
CA PRO A 253 -6.76 -65.25 -10.46
C PRO A 253 -6.30 -66.70 -10.34
N CYS A 254 -4.99 -66.94 -10.50
CA CYS A 254 -4.43 -68.26 -10.29
C CYS A 254 -4.62 -68.70 -8.83
N SER A 255 -5.27 -69.85 -8.59
CA SER A 255 -5.57 -70.38 -7.25
C SER A 255 -4.36 -70.64 -6.35
N ASN A 256 -3.14 -70.69 -6.92
CA ASN A 256 -1.92 -70.97 -6.18
C ASN A 256 -1.05 -69.73 -5.91
N CYS A 257 -1.21 -68.64 -6.66
CA CYS A 257 -0.32 -67.47 -6.55
C CYS A 257 -0.98 -66.13 -6.84
N ASP A 258 -2.30 -66.09 -7.02
CA ASP A 258 -3.15 -64.93 -7.27
C ASP A 258 -2.79 -64.07 -8.50
N LYS A 259 -1.78 -64.47 -9.27
CA LYS A 259 -1.38 -63.80 -10.51
C LYS A 259 -2.46 -63.93 -11.58
N ARG A 260 -2.61 -62.86 -12.36
CA ARG A 260 -3.51 -62.77 -13.51
C ARG A 260 -2.69 -62.51 -14.78
N ASP A 261 -2.76 -63.43 -15.72
CA ASP A 261 -2.18 -63.24 -17.06
C ASP A 261 -3.20 -63.71 -18.10
N ARG A 262 -4.01 -62.76 -18.60
CA ARG A 262 -5.13 -63.07 -19.51
C ARG A 262 -4.70 -63.90 -20.73
N ALA A 263 -3.45 -63.79 -21.18
CA ALA A 263 -2.94 -64.52 -22.33
C ALA A 263 -2.49 -65.96 -22.02
N ASN A 264 -2.18 -66.29 -20.76
CA ASN A 264 -1.54 -67.56 -20.36
C ASN A 264 -2.21 -68.22 -19.14
N MET A 265 -3.53 -68.08 -19.01
CA MET A 265 -4.33 -68.73 -17.96
C MET A 265 -4.93 -70.05 -18.46
N TYR A 266 -4.93 -71.03 -17.57
CA TYR A 266 -5.44 -72.38 -17.77
C TYR A 266 -6.52 -72.67 -16.72
N TYR A 267 -7.42 -73.60 -17.02
CA TYR A 267 -8.44 -74.07 -16.11
C TYR A 267 -8.32 -75.58 -15.98
N CYS A 268 -8.16 -76.05 -14.75
CA CYS A 268 -8.17 -77.47 -14.44
C CYS A 268 -9.62 -77.90 -14.17
N ASN A 269 -10.22 -78.63 -15.11
CA ASN A 269 -11.57 -79.18 -14.99
C ASN A 269 -11.69 -80.15 -13.81
N THR A 270 -10.62 -80.88 -13.51
CA THR A 270 -10.58 -81.84 -12.40
C THR A 270 -10.55 -81.16 -11.02
N CYS A 271 -9.84 -80.03 -10.89
CA CYS A 271 -9.78 -79.26 -9.64
C CYS A 271 -10.86 -78.17 -9.53
N GLY A 272 -11.46 -77.78 -10.65
CA GLY A 272 -12.32 -76.60 -10.72
C GLY A 272 -11.55 -75.29 -10.45
N GLN A 273 -10.25 -75.24 -10.80
CA GLN A 273 -9.34 -74.15 -10.40
C GLN A 273 -8.64 -73.54 -11.60
N ALA A 274 -8.42 -72.22 -11.53
CA ALA A 274 -7.68 -71.48 -12.53
C ALA A 274 -6.17 -71.42 -12.18
N LEU A 275 -5.32 -71.59 -13.18
CA LEU A 275 -3.88 -71.74 -13.02
C LEU A 275 -3.15 -70.85 -14.02
N CYS A 276 -2.12 -70.12 -13.57
CA CYS A 276 -1.18 -69.49 -14.50
C CYS A 276 -0.23 -70.56 -15.10
N SER A 277 0.43 -70.23 -16.21
CA SER A 277 1.42 -71.11 -16.86
C SER A 277 2.44 -71.71 -15.89
N HIS A 278 3.00 -70.90 -15.00
CA HIS A 278 3.98 -71.36 -14.00
C HIS A 278 3.38 -72.38 -13.02
N CYS A 279 2.17 -72.12 -12.51
CA CYS A 279 1.51 -73.05 -11.59
C CYS A 279 1.07 -74.32 -12.31
N ARG A 280 0.61 -74.23 -13.57
CA ARG A 280 0.36 -75.42 -14.40
C ARG A 280 1.61 -76.31 -14.48
N ASP A 281 2.74 -75.71 -14.85
CA ASP A 281 3.96 -76.45 -15.18
C ASP A 281 4.77 -76.93 -13.98
N ASN A 282 4.67 -76.24 -12.83
CA ASN A 282 5.46 -76.58 -11.65
C ASN A 282 4.64 -77.23 -10.53
N THR A 283 3.36 -76.86 -10.37
CA THR A 283 2.51 -77.44 -9.32
C THR A 283 1.64 -78.57 -9.85
N HIS A 284 1.04 -78.40 -11.04
CA HIS A 284 0.12 -79.38 -11.63
C HIS A 284 0.80 -80.40 -12.57
N ARG A 285 2.13 -80.32 -12.75
CA ARG A 285 2.94 -81.32 -13.47
C ARG A 285 3.39 -82.49 -12.59
N ALA A 286 3.24 -82.39 -11.27
CA ALA A 286 3.60 -83.46 -10.36
C ALA A 286 2.82 -84.75 -10.71
N LYS A 287 3.45 -85.93 -10.59
CA LYS A 287 2.86 -87.22 -11.00
C LYS A 287 1.46 -87.48 -10.41
N MET A 288 1.18 -86.94 -9.22
CA MET A 288 -0.11 -87.06 -8.55
C MET A 288 -1.26 -86.31 -9.24
N PHE A 289 -0.97 -85.37 -10.13
CA PHE A 289 -1.95 -84.58 -10.91
C PHE A 289 -1.92 -84.94 -12.40
N ALA A 290 -1.22 -86.01 -12.79
CA ALA A 290 -1.06 -86.40 -14.19
C ALA A 290 -2.37 -86.78 -14.89
N THR A 291 -3.44 -87.05 -14.13
CA THR A 291 -4.79 -87.35 -14.62
C THR A 291 -5.70 -86.13 -14.66
N HIS A 292 -5.20 -84.95 -14.27
CA HIS A 292 -6.01 -83.73 -14.27
C HIS A 292 -6.19 -83.21 -15.70
N ASP A 293 -7.44 -82.96 -16.07
CA ASP A 293 -7.79 -82.33 -17.34
C ASP A 293 -7.60 -80.81 -17.21
N ILE A 294 -6.65 -80.27 -17.96
CA ILE A 294 -6.28 -78.86 -17.93
C ILE A 294 -6.43 -78.28 -19.33
N VAL A 295 -7.36 -77.35 -19.48
CA VAL A 295 -7.64 -76.66 -20.73
C VAL A 295 -7.17 -75.20 -20.67
N HIS A 296 -6.83 -74.63 -21.82
CA HIS A 296 -6.59 -73.19 -21.88
C HIS A 296 -7.90 -72.43 -21.65
N MET A 297 -7.86 -71.30 -20.95
CA MET A 297 -9.08 -70.55 -20.55
C MET A 297 -9.97 -70.16 -21.74
N THR A 298 -9.38 -69.91 -22.93
CA THR A 298 -10.14 -69.59 -24.16
C THR A 298 -10.97 -70.75 -24.71
N LYS A 299 -10.67 -72.00 -24.31
CA LYS A 299 -11.41 -73.20 -24.73
C LYS A 299 -12.47 -73.63 -23.72
N CYS A 300 -12.62 -72.88 -22.62
CA CYS A 300 -13.69 -73.10 -21.66
C CYS A 300 -15.02 -72.59 -22.27
N THR A 301 -15.91 -73.51 -22.64
CA THR A 301 -17.27 -73.18 -23.08
C THR A 301 -18.05 -72.58 -21.93
N LYS A 302 -18.48 -71.32 -22.06
CA LYS A 302 -19.39 -70.68 -21.11
C LYS A 302 -20.78 -71.28 -21.29
N GLU A 303 -21.31 -71.93 -20.25
CA GLU A 303 -22.72 -72.37 -20.28
C GLU A 303 -23.66 -71.16 -20.29
N PRO A 304 -24.74 -71.18 -21.10
CA PRO A 304 -25.73 -70.13 -21.10
C PRO A 304 -26.41 -70.04 -19.73
N LYS A 305 -26.68 -68.82 -19.27
CA LYS A 305 -27.40 -68.61 -18.01
C LYS A 305 -28.77 -69.27 -18.06
N ARG A 306 -29.07 -70.07 -17.05
CA ARG A 306 -30.34 -70.79 -16.88
C ARG A 306 -31.14 -70.17 -15.74
N CYS A 307 -32.46 -70.28 -15.83
CA CYS A 307 -33.38 -69.84 -14.80
C CYS A 307 -33.20 -70.70 -13.53
N PRO A 308 -32.95 -70.09 -12.36
CA PRO A 308 -32.73 -70.84 -11.13
C PRO A 308 -33.99 -71.57 -10.65
N GLN A 309 -35.18 -71.13 -11.05
CA GLN A 309 -36.46 -71.75 -10.68
C GLN A 309 -36.82 -72.94 -11.58
N HIS A 310 -36.44 -72.90 -12.86
CA HIS A 310 -36.93 -73.83 -13.87
C HIS A 310 -35.83 -74.61 -14.61
N GLY A 311 -34.55 -74.26 -14.47
CA GLY A 311 -33.42 -74.89 -15.16
C GLY A 311 -33.33 -74.58 -16.67
N GLU A 312 -34.36 -73.94 -17.23
CA GLU A 312 -34.45 -73.57 -18.64
C GLU A 312 -33.64 -72.31 -18.98
N GLN A 313 -33.19 -72.22 -20.23
CA GLN A 313 -32.50 -71.04 -20.73
C GLN A 313 -33.44 -69.83 -20.75
N TYR A 314 -32.87 -68.65 -20.48
CA TYR A 314 -33.59 -67.40 -20.67
C TYR A 314 -33.80 -67.16 -22.16
N ILE A 315 -35.02 -66.76 -22.56
CA ILE A 315 -35.39 -66.50 -23.97
C ILE A 315 -36.07 -65.14 -24.16
N MET A 316 -36.69 -64.60 -23.11
CA MET A 316 -37.42 -63.35 -23.15
C MET A 316 -36.89 -62.39 -22.08
N TYR A 317 -37.17 -61.10 -22.24
CA TYR A 317 -36.84 -60.04 -21.30
C TYR A 317 -38.03 -59.10 -21.10
N SER A 318 -38.37 -58.84 -19.83
CA SER A 318 -39.38 -57.86 -19.45
C SER A 318 -38.70 -56.53 -19.12
N SER A 319 -38.93 -55.53 -19.97
CA SER A 319 -38.39 -54.17 -19.75
C SER A 319 -39.04 -53.46 -18.55
N LEU A 320 -40.29 -53.80 -18.22
CA LEU A 320 -41.00 -53.25 -17.06
C LEU A 320 -40.44 -53.76 -15.73
N GLN A 321 -40.14 -55.06 -15.69
CA GLN A 321 -39.69 -55.72 -14.45
C GLN A 321 -38.16 -55.83 -14.37
N ASN A 322 -37.43 -55.42 -15.41
CA ASN A 322 -35.97 -55.55 -15.53
C ASN A 322 -35.50 -57.00 -15.25
N ALA A 323 -36.19 -57.97 -15.86
CA ALA A 323 -36.03 -59.39 -15.56
C ALA A 323 -35.92 -60.24 -16.82
N MET A 324 -34.96 -61.17 -16.84
CA MET A 324 -34.85 -62.21 -17.85
C MET A 324 -35.83 -63.34 -17.53
N LEU A 325 -36.51 -63.86 -18.55
CA LEU A 325 -37.56 -64.86 -18.42
C LEU A 325 -37.23 -66.09 -19.27
N CYS A 326 -37.28 -67.27 -18.66
CA CYS A 326 -37.32 -68.52 -19.41
C CYS A 326 -38.73 -68.79 -19.93
N VAL A 327 -38.90 -69.85 -20.72
CA VAL A 327 -40.19 -70.20 -21.32
C VAL A 327 -41.32 -70.36 -20.27
N ASN A 328 -41.02 -70.95 -19.11
CA ASN A 328 -41.99 -71.14 -18.02
C ASN A 328 -42.31 -69.82 -17.31
N CYS A 329 -41.30 -69.05 -16.89
CA CYS A 329 -41.53 -67.72 -16.28
C CYS A 329 -42.34 -66.79 -17.19
N PHE A 330 -42.12 -66.83 -18.50
CA PHE A 330 -42.91 -66.04 -19.45
C PHE A 330 -44.38 -66.49 -19.50
N ARG A 331 -44.64 -67.80 -19.42
CA ARG A 331 -46.00 -68.36 -19.40
C ARG A 331 -46.76 -68.00 -18.13
N ASP A 332 -46.05 -67.92 -17.01
CA ASP A 332 -46.62 -67.59 -15.70
C ASP A 332 -46.89 -66.07 -15.51
N LEU A 333 -46.44 -65.23 -16.44
CA LEU A 333 -46.68 -63.78 -16.42
C LEU A 333 -48.11 -63.42 -16.89
N PRO A 334 -48.76 -62.40 -16.29
CA PRO A 334 -50.02 -61.85 -16.79
C PRO A 334 -49.94 -61.37 -18.24
N ASN A 335 -51.05 -61.48 -18.98
CA ASN A 335 -51.12 -61.16 -20.41
C ASN A 335 -50.71 -59.72 -20.74
N GLU A 336 -51.01 -58.77 -19.85
CA GLU A 336 -50.69 -57.36 -19.99
C GLU A 336 -49.18 -57.09 -20.00
N ILE A 337 -48.42 -57.89 -19.23
CA ILE A 337 -46.96 -57.79 -19.14
C ILE A 337 -46.29 -58.59 -20.26
N ARG A 338 -46.89 -59.73 -20.65
CA ARG A 338 -46.41 -60.55 -21.78
C ARG A 338 -46.33 -59.77 -23.08
N ALA A 339 -47.31 -58.91 -23.35
CA ALA A 339 -47.35 -58.06 -24.55
C ALA A 339 -46.17 -57.07 -24.66
N GLN A 340 -45.46 -56.82 -23.56
CA GLN A 340 -44.35 -55.88 -23.48
C GLN A 340 -42.98 -56.58 -23.32
N CYS A 341 -42.99 -57.92 -23.31
CA CYS A 341 -41.77 -58.70 -23.31
C CYS A 341 -41.20 -58.79 -24.73
N VAL A 342 -39.88 -58.71 -24.82
CA VAL A 342 -39.13 -58.87 -26.07
C VAL A 342 -38.21 -60.08 -25.96
N ASP A 343 -37.84 -60.68 -27.08
CA ASP A 343 -36.79 -61.70 -27.07
C ASP A 343 -35.45 -61.10 -26.61
N ILE A 344 -34.57 -61.93 -26.08
CA ILE A 344 -33.31 -61.48 -25.47
C ILE A 344 -32.38 -60.76 -26.46
N ASP A 345 -32.34 -61.18 -27.72
CA ASP A 345 -31.44 -60.57 -28.72
C ASP A 345 -31.92 -59.18 -29.10
N THR A 346 -33.23 -59.01 -29.27
CA THR A 346 -33.86 -57.70 -29.48
C THR A 346 -33.68 -56.81 -28.24
N ALA A 347 -33.91 -57.34 -27.04
CA ALA A 347 -33.71 -56.61 -25.78
C ALA A 347 -32.27 -56.12 -25.63
N HIS A 348 -31.30 -56.98 -25.89
CA HIS A 348 -29.88 -56.66 -25.87
C HIS A 348 -29.55 -55.56 -26.88
N THR A 349 -30.00 -55.69 -28.13
CA THR A 349 -29.75 -54.69 -29.18
C THR A 349 -30.34 -53.33 -28.81
N GLN A 350 -31.57 -53.30 -28.27
CA GLN A 350 -32.20 -52.07 -27.81
C GLN A 350 -31.46 -51.45 -26.61
N ALA A 351 -31.03 -52.25 -25.64
CA ALA A 351 -30.28 -51.79 -24.48
C ALA A 351 -28.88 -51.28 -24.87
N ALA A 352 -28.18 -51.98 -25.76
CA ALA A 352 -26.88 -51.58 -26.31
C ALA A 352 -26.98 -50.21 -27.01
N LYS A 353 -27.98 -50.02 -27.88
CA LYS A 353 -28.20 -48.72 -28.55
C LYS A 353 -28.57 -47.58 -27.59
N ARG A 354 -29.21 -47.89 -26.45
CA ARG A 354 -29.47 -46.89 -25.39
C ARG A 354 -28.19 -46.55 -24.64
N LEU A 355 -27.35 -47.54 -24.34
CA LEU A 355 -26.05 -47.34 -23.69
C LEU A 355 -25.10 -46.55 -24.59
N GLU A 356 -25.01 -46.87 -25.89
CA GLU A 356 -24.22 -46.12 -26.88
C GLU A 356 -24.60 -44.65 -26.91
N ARG A 357 -25.89 -44.31 -26.91
CA ARG A 357 -26.36 -42.92 -26.82
C ARG A 357 -25.90 -42.23 -25.54
N GLY A 358 -25.96 -42.94 -24.40
CA GLY A 358 -25.44 -42.42 -23.13
C GLY A 358 -23.92 -42.21 -23.16
N GLN A 359 -23.18 -43.13 -23.77
CA GLN A 359 -21.73 -43.01 -23.95
C GLN A 359 -21.37 -41.81 -24.81
N THR A 360 -22.03 -41.62 -25.95
CA THR A 360 -21.82 -40.44 -26.81
C THR A 360 -22.10 -39.15 -26.04
N ALA A 361 -23.20 -39.07 -25.30
CA ALA A 361 -23.50 -37.89 -24.48
C ALA A 361 -22.41 -37.58 -23.43
N ILE A 362 -21.81 -38.60 -22.82
CA ILE A 362 -20.68 -38.43 -21.88
C ILE A 362 -19.42 -37.97 -22.61
N MET A 363 -19.14 -38.49 -23.81
CA MET A 363 -18.00 -38.05 -24.64
C MET A 363 -18.13 -36.58 -25.07
N ASP A 364 -19.34 -36.18 -25.45
CA ASP A 364 -19.64 -34.78 -25.82
C ASP A 364 -19.48 -33.85 -24.61
N LEU A 365 -20.00 -34.27 -23.44
CA LEU A 365 -19.81 -33.53 -22.18
C LEU A 365 -18.33 -33.44 -21.80
N GLN A 366 -17.56 -34.53 -21.95
CA GLN A 366 -16.12 -34.52 -21.68
C GLN A 366 -15.39 -33.52 -22.58
N THR A 367 -15.73 -33.49 -23.87
CA THR A 367 -15.13 -32.54 -24.84
C THR A 367 -15.49 -31.11 -24.46
N SER A 368 -16.77 -30.84 -24.19
CA SER A 368 -17.23 -29.51 -23.76
C SER A 368 -16.54 -29.02 -22.48
N VAL A 369 -16.36 -29.90 -21.48
CA VAL A 369 -15.64 -29.56 -20.25
C VAL A 369 -14.17 -29.26 -20.53
N ARG A 370 -13.50 -30.05 -21.40
CA ARG A 370 -12.11 -29.78 -21.79
C ARG A 370 -11.97 -28.44 -22.50
N ASP A 371 -12.85 -28.14 -23.45
CA ASP A 371 -12.85 -26.86 -24.17
C ASP A 371 -13.10 -25.70 -23.21
N GLY A 372 -14.02 -25.86 -22.26
CA GLY A 372 -14.25 -24.88 -21.18
C GLY A 372 -13.02 -24.64 -20.31
N ILE A 373 -12.28 -25.70 -19.94
CA ILE A 373 -11.01 -25.57 -19.19
C ILE A 373 -9.98 -24.77 -20.01
N ILE A 374 -9.83 -25.08 -21.30
CA ILE A 374 -8.89 -24.38 -22.19
C ILE A 374 -9.30 -22.90 -22.32
N ALA A 375 -10.58 -22.62 -22.52
CA ALA A 375 -11.10 -21.26 -22.63
C ALA A 375 -10.87 -20.44 -21.35
N LEU A 376 -11.13 -21.02 -20.17
CA LEU A 376 -10.90 -20.35 -18.89
C LEU A 376 -9.41 -20.07 -18.66
N LYS A 377 -8.52 -21.02 -18.99
CA LYS A 377 -7.06 -20.80 -18.95
C LYS A 377 -6.64 -19.65 -19.88
N GLY A 378 -7.19 -19.60 -21.09
CA GLY A 378 -6.95 -18.51 -22.03
C GLY A 378 -7.38 -17.14 -21.49
N LEU A 379 -8.56 -17.07 -20.84
CA LEU A 379 -9.04 -15.84 -20.20
C LEU A 379 -8.17 -15.41 -19.00
N MET A 380 -7.65 -16.36 -18.22
CA MET A 380 -6.71 -16.06 -17.13
C MET A 380 -5.41 -15.45 -17.67
N ASP A 381 -4.87 -16.00 -18.76
CA ASP A 381 -3.68 -15.45 -19.41
C ASP A 381 -3.93 -14.06 -20.00
N GLU A 382 -5.10 -13.85 -20.60
CA GLU A 382 -5.51 -12.54 -21.11
C GLU A 382 -5.66 -11.50 -20.00
N LEU A 383 -6.30 -11.87 -18.88
CA LEU A 383 -6.43 -11.01 -17.71
C LEU A 383 -5.06 -10.59 -17.17
N ARG A 384 -4.09 -11.51 -17.14
CA ARG A 384 -2.72 -11.21 -16.73
C ARG A 384 -2.04 -10.21 -17.68
N ARG A 385 -2.15 -10.41 -19.00
CA ARG A 385 -1.61 -9.46 -19.99
C ARG A 385 -2.26 -8.07 -19.89
N ASN A 386 -3.57 -8.01 -19.66
CA ASN A 386 -4.29 -6.75 -19.50
C ASN A 386 -3.82 -6.00 -18.24
N MET A 387 -3.66 -6.72 -17.12
CA MET A 387 -3.09 -6.16 -15.89
C MET A 387 -1.68 -5.60 -16.12
N ASP A 388 -0.79 -6.36 -16.77
CA ASP A 388 0.59 -5.93 -17.03
C ASP A 388 0.63 -4.70 -17.96
N THR A 389 -0.25 -4.66 -18.97
CA THR A 389 -0.37 -3.53 -19.89
C THR A 389 -0.86 -2.26 -19.19
N GLU A 390 -1.88 -2.39 -18.33
CA GLU A 390 -2.41 -1.25 -17.57
C GLU A 390 -1.37 -0.73 -16.57
N LYS A 391 -0.69 -1.65 -15.85
CA LYS A 391 0.41 -1.31 -14.94
C LYS A 391 1.52 -0.55 -15.67
N HIS A 392 1.93 -1.05 -16.85
CA HIS A 392 2.92 -0.37 -17.68
C HIS A 392 2.46 1.03 -18.10
N THR A 393 1.20 1.18 -18.51
CA THR A 393 0.62 2.46 -18.92
C THR A 393 0.62 3.48 -17.78
N ILE A 394 0.22 3.07 -16.56
CA ILE A 394 0.24 3.93 -15.36
C ILE A 394 1.67 4.36 -15.02
N ASN A 395 2.63 3.41 -15.07
CA ASN A 395 4.03 3.71 -14.77
C ASN A 395 4.63 4.69 -15.77
N THR A 396 4.43 4.45 -17.07
CA THR A 396 4.90 5.35 -18.13
C THR A 396 4.29 6.75 -18.02
N PHE A 397 3.01 6.84 -17.66
CA PHE A 397 2.35 8.12 -17.41
C PHE A 397 3.00 8.88 -16.23
N CYS A 398 3.21 8.20 -15.10
CA CYS A 398 3.83 8.80 -13.92
C CYS A 398 5.28 9.23 -14.18
N GLN A 399 6.04 8.40 -14.88
CA GLN A 399 7.43 8.67 -15.23
C GLN A 399 7.53 9.90 -16.15
N GLY A 400 6.70 9.98 -17.19
CA GLY A 400 6.70 11.13 -18.09
C GLY A 400 6.36 12.45 -17.38
N MET A 401 5.45 12.42 -16.42
CA MET A 401 5.14 13.58 -15.58
C MET A 401 6.35 13.99 -14.71
N GLN A 402 7.03 13.03 -14.09
CA GLN A 402 8.23 13.27 -13.27
C GLN A 402 9.38 13.85 -14.10
N GLU A 403 9.64 13.29 -15.28
CA GLU A 403 10.67 13.77 -16.21
C GLU A 403 10.41 15.21 -16.65
N ALA A 404 9.16 15.54 -16.98
CA ALA A 404 8.76 16.91 -17.32
C ALA A 404 9.01 17.88 -16.16
N MET A 405 8.65 17.49 -14.92
CA MET A 405 8.93 18.30 -13.73
C MET A 405 10.43 18.48 -13.47
N ALA A 406 11.21 17.40 -13.60
CA ALA A 406 12.66 17.43 -13.39
C ALA A 406 13.36 18.34 -14.40
N LYS A 407 12.94 18.29 -15.68
CA LYS A 407 13.45 19.17 -16.74
C LYS A 407 13.14 20.64 -16.45
N THR A 408 11.89 20.95 -16.08
CA THR A 408 11.48 22.31 -15.72
C THR A 408 12.24 22.82 -14.48
N HIS A 409 12.43 21.98 -13.46
CA HIS A 409 13.24 22.30 -12.29
C HIS A 409 14.66 22.69 -12.68
N ALA A 410 15.34 21.87 -13.49
CA ALA A 410 16.71 22.14 -13.94
C ALA A 410 16.79 23.46 -14.72
N ALA A 411 15.85 23.72 -15.64
CA ALA A 411 15.80 24.96 -16.41
C ALA A 411 15.63 26.20 -15.52
N MET A 412 14.77 26.13 -14.50
CA MET A 412 14.55 27.25 -13.57
C MET A 412 15.78 27.55 -12.70
N ILE A 413 16.50 26.51 -12.26
CA ILE A 413 17.76 26.68 -11.53
C ILE A 413 18.83 27.32 -12.43
N MET A 414 18.93 26.91 -13.69
CA MET A 414 19.85 27.53 -14.65
C MET A 414 19.52 29.01 -14.89
N GLU A 415 18.25 29.39 -14.96
CA GLU A 415 17.86 30.80 -15.14
C GLU A 415 18.22 31.66 -13.91
N VAL A 416 18.04 31.14 -12.69
CA VAL A 416 18.49 31.80 -11.46
C VAL A 416 20.01 32.04 -11.50
N GLN A 417 20.77 31.01 -11.88
CA GLN A 417 22.22 31.08 -11.99
C GLN A 417 22.66 32.12 -13.05
N ARG A 418 22.01 32.12 -14.21
CA ARG A 418 22.28 33.08 -15.29
C ARG A 418 22.05 34.52 -14.85
N GLN A 419 20.95 34.80 -14.14
CA GLN A 419 20.69 36.14 -13.60
C GLN A 419 21.72 36.54 -12.55
N PHE A 420 22.11 35.63 -11.67
CA PHE A 420 23.17 35.88 -10.69
C PHE A 420 24.48 36.27 -11.36
N GLU A 421 24.97 35.46 -12.31
CA GLU A 421 26.24 35.69 -12.98
C GLU A 421 26.25 36.99 -13.79
N SER A 422 25.13 37.30 -14.45
CA SER A 422 24.97 38.55 -15.19
C SER A 422 25.07 39.77 -14.27
N LYS A 423 24.37 39.76 -13.13
CA LYS A 423 24.40 40.85 -12.15
C LYS A 423 25.74 40.95 -11.43
N GLU A 424 26.32 39.81 -11.05
CA GLU A 424 27.63 39.75 -10.40
C GLU A 424 28.70 40.38 -11.28
N ARG A 425 28.68 40.12 -12.60
CA ARG A 425 29.59 40.73 -13.56
C ARG A 425 29.48 42.26 -13.56
N ILE A 426 28.25 42.79 -13.53
CA ILE A 426 27.99 44.24 -13.48
C ILE A 426 28.48 44.84 -12.15
N TYR A 427 28.17 44.21 -11.02
CA TYR A 427 28.60 44.69 -9.71
C TYR A 427 30.12 44.65 -9.54
N ARG A 428 30.80 43.60 -10.03
CA ARG A 428 32.26 43.54 -10.03
C ARG A 428 32.88 44.65 -10.87
N SER A 429 32.31 44.95 -12.04
CA SER A 429 32.76 46.07 -12.88
C SER A 429 32.60 47.42 -12.18
N GLN A 430 31.45 47.67 -11.55
CA GLN A 430 31.20 48.91 -10.79
C GLN A 430 32.15 49.05 -9.59
N LEU A 431 32.40 47.95 -8.85
CA LEU A 431 33.36 47.93 -7.74
C LEU A 431 34.77 48.26 -8.20
N LEU A 432 35.19 47.75 -9.37
CA LEU A 432 36.51 48.05 -9.93
C LEU A 432 36.66 49.55 -10.21
N VAL A 433 35.66 50.19 -10.83
CA VAL A 433 35.65 51.63 -11.11
C VAL A 433 35.68 52.46 -9.82
N LEU A 434 34.87 52.12 -8.83
CA LEU A 434 34.90 52.82 -7.54
C LEU A 434 36.25 52.62 -6.82
N GLY A 435 36.86 51.44 -6.96
CA GLY A 435 38.18 51.11 -6.44
C GLY A 435 39.29 51.95 -7.06
N THR A 436 39.20 52.34 -8.34
CA THR A 436 40.21 53.20 -8.99
C THR A 436 40.03 54.69 -8.65
N VAL A 437 38.80 55.15 -8.40
CA VAL A 437 38.53 56.55 -8.03
C VAL A 437 38.93 56.84 -6.58
N MET A 438 38.81 55.87 -5.66
CA MET A 438 39.07 56.06 -4.24
C MET A 438 40.50 56.58 -3.91
N PRO A 439 41.61 56.02 -4.45
CA PRO A 439 42.95 56.55 -4.21
C PRO A 439 43.15 57.98 -4.72
N VAL A 440 42.50 58.35 -5.84
CA VAL A 440 42.58 59.71 -6.39
C VAL A 440 41.95 60.72 -5.42
N LEU A 441 40.80 60.38 -4.84
CA LEU A 441 40.15 61.21 -3.82
C LEU A 441 41.01 61.33 -2.55
N GLN A 442 41.56 60.21 -2.06
CA GLN A 442 42.44 60.20 -0.88
C GLN A 442 43.69 61.06 -1.10
N LEU A 443 44.33 60.95 -2.27
CA LEU A 443 45.51 61.74 -2.61
C LEU A 443 45.20 63.24 -2.62
N HIS A 444 44.09 63.66 -3.23
CA HIS A 444 43.74 65.08 -3.31
C HIS A 444 43.32 65.65 -1.96
N LEU A 445 42.71 64.86 -1.08
CA LEU A 445 42.47 65.25 0.32
C LEU A 445 43.78 65.51 1.07
N VAL A 446 44.75 64.59 0.97
CA VAL A 446 46.08 64.77 1.58
C VAL A 446 46.76 66.01 1.01
N LEU A 447 46.76 66.18 -0.32
CA LEU A 447 47.31 67.35 -1.00
C LEU A 447 46.71 68.65 -0.43
N CYS A 448 45.39 68.74 -0.32
CA CYS A 448 44.72 69.91 0.24
C CYS A 448 45.12 70.19 1.68
N THR A 449 45.18 69.16 2.55
CA THR A 449 45.60 69.32 3.95
C THR A 449 47.06 69.76 4.08
N THR A 450 47.95 69.20 3.26
CA THR A 450 49.37 69.61 3.24
C THR A 450 49.56 71.03 2.70
N PHE A 451 48.82 71.41 1.66
CA PHE A 451 48.86 72.75 1.08
C PHE A 451 48.37 73.81 2.09
N THR A 452 47.24 73.55 2.77
CA THR A 452 46.72 74.48 3.79
C THR A 452 47.64 74.62 5.01
N ALA A 453 48.36 73.56 5.39
CA ALA A 453 49.28 73.60 6.52
C ALA A 453 50.64 74.26 6.20
N ALA A 454 51.12 74.15 4.96
CA ALA A 454 52.48 74.55 4.57
C ALA A 454 52.55 75.86 3.76
N ALA A 455 51.48 76.27 3.08
CA ALA A 455 51.51 77.46 2.22
C ALA A 455 51.47 78.76 3.05
N ASN A 456 52.34 79.70 2.72
CA ASN A 456 52.25 81.06 3.25
C ASN A 456 51.16 81.87 2.53
N LYS A 457 50.78 83.04 3.08
CA LYS A 457 49.65 83.85 2.56
C LYS A 457 49.77 84.24 1.08
N TYR A 458 50.99 84.41 0.55
CA TYR A 458 51.20 84.81 -0.84
C TYR A 458 51.05 83.59 -1.78
N GLN A 459 51.72 82.49 -1.45
CA GLN A 459 51.61 81.21 -2.18
C GLN A 459 50.19 80.65 -2.16
N PHE A 460 49.47 80.84 -1.04
CA PHE A 460 48.09 80.40 -0.91
C PHE A 460 47.18 81.14 -1.90
N LEU A 461 47.25 82.48 -1.94
CA LEU A 461 46.41 83.28 -2.83
C LEU A 461 46.69 83.05 -4.32
N GLU A 462 47.94 82.75 -4.68
CA GLU A 462 48.34 82.46 -6.06
C GLU A 462 47.87 81.08 -6.53
N LEU A 463 48.01 80.04 -5.70
CA LEU A 463 47.78 78.64 -6.11
C LEU A 463 46.38 78.10 -5.75
N CYS A 464 45.67 78.73 -4.82
CA CYS A 464 44.34 78.27 -4.38
C CYS A 464 43.30 78.23 -5.51
N PRO A 465 43.21 79.20 -6.44
CA PRO A 465 42.25 79.14 -7.54
C PRO A 465 42.42 77.90 -8.43
N SER A 466 43.67 77.56 -8.80
CA SER A 466 43.98 76.36 -9.60
C SER A 466 43.72 75.06 -8.83
N LEU A 467 43.94 75.06 -7.51
CA LEU A 467 43.61 73.91 -6.66
C LEU A 467 42.09 73.69 -6.58
N ILE A 468 41.31 74.76 -6.47
CA ILE A 468 39.84 74.69 -6.47
C ILE A 468 39.31 74.15 -7.80
N GLU A 469 39.86 74.61 -8.93
CA GLU A 469 39.50 74.10 -10.26
C GLU A 469 39.81 72.61 -10.40
N ARG A 470 41.00 72.19 -9.94
CA ARG A 470 41.39 70.77 -9.92
C ARG A 470 40.46 69.92 -9.03
N LEU A 471 40.08 70.41 -7.86
CA LEU A 471 39.13 69.73 -6.97
C LEU A 471 37.73 69.63 -7.59
N SER A 472 37.29 70.65 -8.32
CA SER A 472 36.03 70.64 -9.05
C SER A 472 36.02 69.51 -10.10
N ALA A 473 37.10 69.38 -10.89
CA ALA A 473 37.25 68.30 -11.86
C ALA A 473 37.27 66.92 -11.20
N VAL A 474 37.99 66.76 -10.08
CA VAL A 474 38.03 65.50 -9.31
C VAL A 474 36.66 65.15 -8.71
N GLY A 475 35.89 66.15 -8.27
CA GLY A 475 34.52 65.95 -7.76
C GLY A 475 33.57 65.37 -8.82
N GLN A 476 33.79 65.68 -10.10
CA GLN A 476 32.96 65.19 -11.21
C GLN A 476 33.26 63.75 -11.64
N LEU A 477 34.37 63.14 -11.19
CA LEU A 477 34.70 61.73 -11.46
C LEU A 477 33.74 60.73 -10.81
N SER A 478 32.83 61.20 -9.94
CA SER A 478 32.10 60.38 -8.97
C SER A 478 30.59 60.22 -9.23
N GLN A 479 30.11 60.16 -10.49
CA GLN A 479 28.71 59.82 -10.77
C GLN A 479 28.50 58.61 -11.70
N PRO A 480 27.52 57.72 -11.41
CA PRO A 480 26.69 57.61 -10.20
C PRO A 480 27.20 56.55 -9.21
N VAL A 481 27.27 56.91 -7.92
CA VAL A 481 27.64 56.01 -6.80
C VAL A 481 26.55 54.96 -6.49
N ARG A 482 25.33 55.13 -7.03
CA ARG A 482 24.21 54.19 -6.83
C ARG A 482 23.99 53.35 -8.08
N SER A 483 24.08 52.03 -7.93
CA SER A 483 23.65 51.10 -8.96
C SER A 483 22.14 51.25 -9.20
N LEU A 484 21.73 51.45 -10.46
CA LEU A 484 20.32 51.50 -10.87
C LEU A 484 19.67 50.11 -10.93
N GLN A 485 20.46 49.04 -10.76
CA GLN A 485 19.98 47.66 -10.85
C GLN A 485 19.80 47.02 -9.45
N GLY A 486 18.59 46.57 -9.16
CA GLY A 486 18.27 45.85 -7.93
C GLY A 486 18.90 44.45 -7.87
N SER A 487 19.21 44.00 -6.66
CA SER A 487 19.83 42.68 -6.40
C SER A 487 18.86 41.49 -6.50
N ALA A 488 17.54 41.75 -6.61
CA ALA A 488 16.52 40.70 -6.62
C ALA A 488 16.65 39.79 -7.85
N ILE A 489 16.66 38.47 -7.63
CA ILE A 489 16.54 37.46 -8.70
C ILE A 489 15.10 36.96 -8.67
N LYS A 490 14.43 37.00 -9.82
CA LYS A 490 13.03 36.57 -9.96
C LYS A 490 12.92 35.65 -11.17
N THR A 491 12.20 34.55 -11.02
CA THR A 491 11.82 33.64 -12.10
C THR A 491 10.30 33.44 -12.12
N ASN A 492 9.78 33.02 -13.27
CA ASN A 492 8.38 32.67 -13.47
C ASN A 492 8.08 31.19 -13.16
N TYR A 493 8.87 30.55 -12.28
CA TYR A 493 8.85 29.10 -12.02
C TYR A 493 7.45 28.52 -11.85
N ARG A 494 6.55 29.21 -11.14
CA ARG A 494 5.18 28.73 -10.92
C ARG A 494 4.39 28.57 -12.21
N SER A 495 4.55 29.49 -13.16
CA SER A 495 3.90 29.41 -14.47
C SER A 495 4.49 28.28 -15.31
N GLU A 496 5.81 28.14 -15.30
CA GLU A 496 6.53 27.10 -16.06
C GLU A 496 6.16 25.69 -15.58
N PHE A 497 6.10 25.47 -14.25
CA PHE A 497 5.63 24.21 -13.69
C PHE A 497 4.15 23.95 -13.99
N ALA A 498 3.30 24.98 -13.95
CA ALA A 498 1.89 24.83 -14.28
C ALA A 498 1.70 24.44 -15.76
N GLN A 499 2.46 25.05 -16.68
CA GLN A 499 2.45 24.71 -18.10
C GLN A 499 3.02 23.31 -18.37
N CYS A 500 4.11 22.92 -17.71
CA CYS A 500 4.68 21.58 -17.93
C CYS A 500 3.77 20.45 -17.44
N LEU A 501 2.91 20.73 -16.46
CA LEU A 501 1.94 19.78 -15.93
C LEU A 501 0.63 19.73 -16.74
N GLU A 502 0.35 20.74 -17.58
CA GLU A 502 -0.91 20.85 -18.35
C GLU A 502 -1.27 19.59 -19.16
N PRO A 503 -0.34 18.91 -19.87
CA PRO A 503 -0.66 17.70 -20.61
C PRO A 503 -1.09 16.52 -19.71
N TRP A 504 -0.75 16.55 -18.43
CA TRP A 504 -0.95 15.45 -17.48
C TRP A 504 -2.18 15.65 -16.61
N ILE A 505 -2.42 16.87 -16.12
CA ILE A 505 -3.55 17.20 -15.21
C ILE A 505 -4.70 17.92 -15.91
N GLY A 506 -4.52 18.27 -17.19
CA GLY A 506 -5.51 18.94 -18.02
C GLY A 506 -5.60 20.46 -17.81
N PRO A 507 -6.13 21.20 -18.80
CA PRO A 507 -6.13 22.66 -18.80
C PRO A 507 -7.01 23.28 -17.71
N ALA A 508 -8.03 22.58 -17.21
CA ALA A 508 -8.91 23.07 -16.16
C ALA A 508 -8.20 23.19 -14.79
N ALA A 509 -7.39 22.18 -14.42
CA ALA A 509 -6.62 22.20 -13.18
C ALA A 509 -5.52 23.26 -13.21
N VAL A 510 -4.86 23.43 -14.37
CA VAL A 510 -3.85 24.47 -14.60
C VAL A 510 -4.48 25.86 -14.60
N SER A 511 -5.64 26.05 -15.22
CA SER A 511 -6.36 27.33 -15.24
C SER A 511 -6.84 27.74 -13.84
N GLN A 512 -7.31 26.78 -13.03
CA GLN A 512 -7.66 27.04 -11.63
C GLN A 512 -6.42 27.44 -10.81
N HIS A 513 -5.30 26.72 -10.95
CA HIS A 513 -4.04 27.08 -10.28
C HIS A 513 -3.48 28.43 -10.75
N GLN A 514 -3.55 28.75 -12.05
CA GLN A 514 -3.18 30.06 -12.59
C GLN A 514 -4.10 31.18 -12.09
N THR A 515 -5.39 30.91 -11.88
CA THR A 515 -6.35 31.86 -11.33
C THR A 515 -6.10 32.10 -9.83
N GLU A 516 -5.79 31.04 -9.09
CA GLU A 516 -5.32 31.11 -7.69
C GLU A 516 -3.96 31.82 -7.60
N LEU A 517 -3.05 31.62 -8.56
CA LEU A 517 -1.77 32.31 -8.67
C LEU A 517 -1.89 33.75 -9.14
N ALA A 518 -2.88 34.09 -9.95
CA ALA A 518 -3.22 35.47 -10.30
C ALA A 518 -3.85 36.18 -9.08
N ALA A 519 -4.65 35.46 -8.28
CA ALA A 519 -5.15 35.92 -7.00
C ALA A 519 -4.03 36.06 -5.94
N ALA A 520 -3.03 35.18 -5.95
CA ALA A 520 -1.86 35.23 -5.08
C ALA A 520 -0.76 36.18 -5.57
N SER A 521 -0.61 36.38 -6.88
CA SER A 521 0.29 37.39 -7.47
C SER A 521 -0.24 38.81 -7.26
N ARG A 522 -1.55 39.00 -7.08
CA ARG A 522 -2.12 40.22 -6.49
C ARG A 522 -1.73 40.43 -5.02
N MET A 523 -1.08 39.45 -4.38
CA MET A 523 -0.44 39.60 -3.07
C MET A 523 1.09 39.73 -3.14
N TYR A 524 1.72 39.54 -4.32
CA TYR A 524 3.19 39.46 -4.44
C TYR A 524 3.85 40.27 -5.56
N ASP A 525 3.11 40.93 -6.46
CA ASP A 525 3.67 42.00 -7.29
C ASP A 525 2.84 43.28 -7.11
N GLY A 526 3.42 44.19 -6.35
CA GLY A 526 2.72 45.31 -5.74
C GLY A 526 2.31 44.95 -4.31
N ALA A 527 3.06 45.47 -3.34
CA ALA A 527 2.38 45.98 -2.17
C ALA A 527 1.13 46.76 -2.68
N PRO A 528 -0.08 46.52 -2.15
CA PRO A 528 -1.06 47.61 -2.14
C PRO A 528 -0.29 48.80 -1.58
N PRO A 529 -0.38 50.02 -2.16
CA PRO A 529 0.38 51.18 -1.67
C PRO A 529 0.33 51.13 -0.16
N PRO A 530 1.50 51.03 0.51
CA PRO A 530 1.66 50.38 1.80
C PRO A 530 0.49 50.82 2.61
N ALA A 531 -0.44 49.88 2.88
CA ALA A 531 -1.74 50.15 3.46
C ALA A 531 -1.53 51.29 4.44
N THR A 532 -1.88 52.53 4.01
CA THR A 532 -1.37 53.76 4.68
C THR A 532 -1.52 53.52 6.17
N LYS A 533 -0.59 53.82 7.10
CA LYS A 533 -0.67 53.34 8.52
C LYS A 533 -2.11 53.04 9.03
N LYS A 534 -3.09 53.91 8.74
CA LYS A 534 -4.54 53.63 8.59
C LYS A 534 -5.04 52.22 8.15
N GLN A 535 -4.70 51.59 7.00
CA GLN A 535 -5.24 50.30 6.54
C GLN A 535 -4.65 49.08 7.29
N GLN A 536 -3.37 49.09 7.67
CA GLN A 536 -2.83 48.07 8.58
C GLN A 536 -3.47 48.21 9.97
N THR A 537 -3.69 49.45 10.41
CA THR A 537 -4.47 49.73 11.63
C THR A 537 -5.94 49.32 11.45
N ALA A 538 -6.53 49.41 10.25
CA ALA A 538 -7.92 49.03 10.00
C ALA A 538 -8.14 47.51 9.93
N LEU A 539 -7.21 46.75 9.33
CA LEU A 539 -7.24 45.28 9.36
C LEU A 539 -7.02 44.76 10.78
N LYS A 540 -6.06 45.37 11.51
CA LYS A 540 -5.80 45.08 12.92
C LYS A 540 -7.00 45.44 13.80
N ASN A 541 -7.64 46.59 13.58
CA ASN A 541 -8.84 47.02 14.31
C ASN A 541 -10.06 46.15 13.99
N LYS A 542 -10.29 45.77 12.72
CA LYS A 542 -11.36 44.83 12.35
C LYS A 542 -11.15 43.42 12.91
N LEU A 543 -9.90 42.96 13.04
CA LEU A 543 -9.57 41.68 13.67
C LEU A 543 -9.78 41.74 15.20
N LEU A 544 -9.52 42.91 15.79
CA LEU A 544 -9.72 43.18 17.21
C LEU A 544 -11.19 43.44 17.59
N GLU A 545 -12.07 43.68 16.62
CA GLU A 545 -13.52 43.85 16.81
C GLU A 545 -14.27 42.51 16.93
N GLY A 546 -13.71 41.38 16.47
CA GLY A 546 -14.35 40.06 16.56
C GLY A 546 -14.17 39.39 17.91
N GLU A 547 -15.19 38.68 18.41
CA GLU A 547 -15.15 37.88 19.66
C GLU A 547 -14.50 36.49 19.48
N SER A 548 -13.37 36.40 18.79
CA SER A 548 -12.64 35.13 18.64
C SER A 548 -11.55 34.95 19.70
N SER A 549 -11.22 33.70 20.03
CA SER A 549 -10.09 33.36 20.92
C SER A 549 -8.76 33.95 20.43
N PHE A 550 -8.58 34.03 19.11
CA PHE A 550 -7.40 34.64 18.48
C PHE A 550 -7.34 36.16 18.66
N SER A 551 -8.46 36.87 18.54
CA SER A 551 -8.47 38.33 18.77
C SER A 551 -8.17 38.69 20.23
N ALA A 552 -8.64 37.88 21.18
CA ALA A 552 -8.34 38.02 22.60
C ALA A 552 -6.85 37.78 22.90
N HIS A 553 -6.26 36.75 22.29
CA HIS A 553 -4.81 36.49 22.37
C HIS A 553 -3.99 37.68 21.88
N CYS A 554 -4.31 38.22 20.69
CA CYS A 554 -3.60 39.37 20.12
C CYS A 554 -3.59 40.59 21.07
N ARG A 555 -4.70 40.87 21.75
CA ARG A 555 -4.78 41.96 22.75
C ARG A 555 -3.88 41.70 23.95
N SER A 556 -3.91 40.49 24.50
CA SER A 556 -3.10 40.11 25.66
C SER A 556 -1.61 40.15 25.34
N PHE A 557 -1.22 39.59 24.19
CA PHE A 557 0.17 39.52 23.75
C PHE A 557 0.79 40.90 23.56
N GLU A 558 0.05 41.86 23.00
CA GLU A 558 0.53 43.25 22.87
C GLU A 558 0.81 43.94 24.20
N SER A 559 0.09 43.58 25.26
CA SER A 559 0.39 44.08 26.60
C SER A 559 1.65 43.42 27.17
N GLN A 560 1.75 42.10 27.02
CA GLN A 560 2.87 41.30 27.54
C GLN A 560 4.20 41.66 26.87
N ILE A 561 4.23 41.83 25.55
CA ILE A 561 5.45 42.18 24.83
C ILE A 561 5.92 43.60 25.15
N ARG A 562 5.00 44.52 25.45
CA ARG A 562 5.36 45.88 25.89
C ARG A 562 6.05 45.87 27.24
N ASP A 563 5.55 45.08 28.20
CA ASP A 563 6.15 44.95 29.53
C ASP A 563 7.54 44.29 29.45
N LEU A 564 7.67 43.18 28.72
CA LEU A 564 8.97 42.52 28.49
C LEU A 564 9.98 43.44 27.82
N ASN A 565 9.55 44.23 26.83
CA ASN A 565 10.43 45.19 26.16
C ASN A 565 10.86 46.31 27.11
N GLN A 566 10.01 46.72 28.06
CA GLN A 566 10.39 47.68 29.10
C GLN A 566 11.42 47.09 30.06
N GLN A 567 11.23 45.85 30.52
CA GLN A 567 12.19 45.14 31.38
C GLN A 567 13.55 44.94 30.68
N PHE A 568 13.54 44.56 29.39
CA PHE A 568 14.75 44.43 28.59
C PHE A 568 15.52 45.74 28.46
N ASN A 569 14.83 46.85 28.17
CA ASN A 569 15.49 48.15 28.07
C ASN A 569 16.06 48.61 29.42
N ALA A 570 15.40 48.33 30.54
CA ALA A 570 15.93 48.62 31.87
C ALA A 570 17.22 47.84 32.18
N VAL A 571 17.27 46.54 31.85
CA VAL A 571 18.49 45.73 31.99
C VAL A 571 19.60 46.25 31.06
N LYS A 572 19.27 46.60 29.82
CA LYS A 572 20.20 47.17 28.84
C LYS A 572 20.83 48.47 29.33
N GLU A 573 20.05 49.37 29.94
CA GLU A 573 20.57 50.60 30.54
C GLU A 573 21.52 50.30 31.71
N LYS A 574 21.13 49.39 32.63
CA LYS A 574 21.98 48.98 33.76
C LYS A 574 23.31 48.32 33.32
N VAL A 575 23.30 47.55 32.22
CA VAL A 575 24.53 47.01 31.60
C VAL A 575 25.41 48.15 31.07
N GLY A 576 24.80 49.15 30.40
CA GLY A 576 25.50 50.34 29.92
C GLY A 576 26.13 51.16 31.04
N ASP A 577 25.42 51.32 32.17
CA ASP A 577 25.92 51.98 33.37
C ASP A 577 27.10 51.22 33.98
N LEU A 578 26.98 49.90 34.15
CA LEU A 578 28.06 49.06 34.66
C LEU A 578 29.31 49.13 33.76
N HIS A 579 29.14 49.16 32.43
CA HIS A 579 30.25 49.31 31.48
C HIS A 579 30.94 50.67 31.61
N ARG A 580 30.17 51.76 31.75
CA ARG A 580 30.72 53.11 32.01
C ARG A 580 31.48 53.16 33.33
N ASP A 581 30.95 52.54 34.38
CA ASP A 581 31.57 52.50 35.70
C ASP A 581 32.87 51.68 35.70
N ILE A 582 32.90 50.50 35.05
CA ILE A 582 34.12 49.69 34.86
C ILE A 582 35.19 50.51 34.12
N THR A 583 34.79 51.31 33.14
CA THR A 583 35.70 52.18 32.37
C THR A 583 36.23 53.35 33.22
N ALA A 584 35.40 53.91 34.11
CA ALA A 584 35.77 54.97 35.05
C ALA A 584 36.64 54.48 36.22
N LEU A 585 36.50 53.21 36.63
CA LEU A 585 37.20 52.57 37.75
C LEU A 585 38.70 52.30 37.51
N ARG A 586 39.23 52.63 36.33
CA ARG A 586 40.69 52.85 36.17
C ARG A 586 41.20 54.09 36.91
N LYS A 587 40.33 54.94 37.52
CA LYS A 587 40.73 56.20 38.16
C LYS A 587 40.26 56.46 39.61
N ALA A 588 39.38 55.66 40.23
CA ALA A 588 38.97 55.93 41.62
C ALA A 588 38.45 54.67 42.34
N GLN A 589 38.81 54.49 43.62
CA GLN A 589 38.27 53.44 44.50
C GLN A 589 36.82 53.75 44.90
N THR A 590 35.85 53.01 44.37
CA THR A 590 34.43 53.02 44.81
C THR A 590 33.88 51.60 45.05
N PRO A 591 32.79 51.43 45.85
CA PRO A 591 32.32 50.15 46.43
C PRO A 591 31.86 49.09 45.40
N PRO A 592 31.58 47.83 45.80
CA PRO A 592 31.98 46.66 45.03
C PRO A 592 31.15 46.47 43.76
N LEU A 593 31.80 46.65 42.60
CA LEU A 593 31.29 46.26 41.28
C LEU A 593 30.71 44.84 41.25
N THR A 594 31.27 43.94 42.05
CA THR A 594 30.84 42.55 42.15
C THR A 594 29.38 42.42 42.57
N ALA A 595 28.92 43.18 43.58
CA ALA A 595 27.54 43.10 44.04
C ALA A 595 26.53 43.63 43.01
N ARG A 596 26.91 44.66 42.24
CA ARG A 596 26.09 45.20 41.15
C ARG A 596 26.06 44.26 39.95
N TYR A 597 27.18 43.63 39.62
CA TYR A 597 27.26 42.58 38.61
C TYR A 597 26.37 41.39 38.98
N ASP A 598 26.44 40.91 40.23
CA ASP A 598 25.64 39.77 40.70
C ASP A 598 24.13 40.07 40.65
N LEU A 599 23.72 41.28 41.04
CA LEU A 599 22.32 41.70 40.94
C LEU A 599 21.85 41.76 39.48
N LEU A 600 22.65 42.35 38.59
CA LEU A 600 22.36 42.45 37.16
C LEU A 600 22.27 41.07 36.50
N MET A 601 23.15 40.14 36.87
CA MET A 601 23.09 38.76 36.38
C MET A 601 21.82 38.03 36.83
N ARG A 602 21.32 38.29 38.05
CA ARG A 602 20.01 37.75 38.49
C ARG A 602 18.84 38.35 37.71
N GLU A 603 18.88 39.66 37.43
CA GLU A 603 17.85 40.32 36.62
C GLU A 603 17.84 39.81 35.17
N CYS A 604 19.02 39.61 34.57
CA CYS A 604 19.16 38.98 33.25
C CYS A 604 18.57 37.56 33.24
N LEU A 605 18.90 36.74 34.24
CA LEU A 605 18.38 35.38 34.36
C LEU A 605 16.86 35.35 34.55
N HIS A 606 16.31 36.29 35.33
CA HIS A 606 14.87 36.39 35.53
C HIS A 606 14.13 36.81 34.26
N LEU A 607 14.68 37.76 33.50
CA LEU A 607 14.12 38.18 32.22
C LEU A 607 14.18 37.04 31.19
N ASP A 608 15.27 36.27 31.15
CA ASP A 608 15.44 35.11 30.28
C ASP A 608 14.38 34.03 30.58
N GLN A 609 14.16 33.70 31.86
CA GLN A 609 13.09 32.78 32.28
C GLN A 609 11.68 33.28 31.94
N ASN A 610 11.44 34.59 32.01
CA ASN A 610 10.16 35.18 31.63
C ASN A 610 9.95 35.11 30.11
N LEU A 611 10.99 35.34 29.31
CA LEU A 611 10.95 35.22 27.85
C LEU A 611 10.74 33.76 27.41
N GLU A 612 11.43 32.80 28.03
CA GLU A 612 11.24 31.37 27.79
C GLU A 612 9.80 30.93 28.09
N ARG A 613 9.22 31.41 29.20
CA ARG A 613 7.82 31.11 29.56
C ARG A 613 6.84 31.66 28.54
N GLN A 614 7.05 32.89 28.06
CA GLN A 614 6.19 33.48 27.02
C GLN A 614 6.32 32.75 25.69
N GLN A 615 7.53 32.30 25.34
CA GLN A 615 7.74 31.49 24.13
C GLN A 615 6.99 30.14 24.21
N GLN A 616 7.08 29.44 25.34
CA GLN A 616 6.36 28.17 25.54
C GLN A 616 4.84 28.34 25.47
N GLU A 617 4.30 29.44 26.00
CA GLU A 617 2.87 29.72 25.91
C GLU A 617 2.45 30.04 24.46
N LEU A 618 3.26 30.79 23.70
CA LEU A 618 3.01 31.03 22.27
C LEU A 618 3.01 29.74 21.47
N ASP A 619 3.97 28.84 21.70
CA ASP A 619 4.04 27.55 21.01
C ASP A 619 2.81 26.68 21.31
N ARG A 620 2.35 26.68 22.58
CA ARG A 620 1.10 26.01 22.99
C ARG A 620 -0.14 26.59 22.30
N MET A 621 -0.23 27.92 22.25
CA MET A 621 -1.36 28.60 21.61
C MET A 621 -1.34 28.41 20.09
N ALA A 622 -0.17 28.35 19.45
CA ALA A 622 -0.01 28.05 18.04
C ALA A 622 -0.64 26.69 17.68
N THR A 623 -0.33 25.63 18.44
CA THR A 623 -0.95 24.31 18.21
C THR A 623 -2.48 24.34 18.35
N THR A 624 -2.99 25.16 19.28
CA THR A 624 -4.44 25.30 19.50
C THR A 624 -5.12 26.06 18.35
N PHE A 625 -4.46 27.11 17.83
CA PHE A 625 -4.98 27.87 16.69
C PHE A 625 -4.88 27.10 15.38
N ASP A 626 -3.78 26.36 15.15
CA ASP A 626 -3.62 25.50 13.98
C ASP A 626 -4.74 24.46 13.91
N ALA A 627 -5.02 23.77 15.02
CA ALA A 627 -6.14 22.82 15.09
C ALA A 627 -7.50 23.50 14.79
N SER A 628 -7.72 24.70 15.35
CA SER A 628 -8.97 25.45 15.11
C SER A 628 -9.11 25.91 13.67
N TRP A 629 -8.02 26.38 13.05
CA TRP A 629 -8.02 26.79 11.64
C TRP A 629 -8.17 25.63 10.69
N GLU A 630 -7.53 24.49 10.96
CA GLU A 630 -7.72 23.26 10.20
C GLU A 630 -9.17 22.77 10.25
N GLU A 631 -9.81 22.85 11.41
CA GLU A 631 -11.24 22.52 11.56
C GLU A 631 -12.13 23.47 10.74
N GLN A 632 -11.88 24.78 10.78
CA GLN A 632 -12.63 25.75 9.96
C GLN A 632 -12.41 25.55 8.46
N LEU A 633 -11.18 25.25 8.04
CA LEU A 633 -10.86 24.95 6.64
C LEU A 633 -11.52 23.65 6.18
N TRP A 634 -11.51 22.62 7.02
CA TRP A 634 -12.20 21.37 6.73
C TRP A 634 -13.71 21.61 6.59
N ARG A 635 -14.33 22.37 7.49
CA ARG A 635 -15.74 22.75 7.41
C ARG A 635 -16.06 23.46 6.09
N LEU A 636 -15.26 24.46 5.71
CA LEU A 636 -15.45 25.19 4.45
C LEU A 636 -15.30 24.28 3.23
N ARG A 637 -14.33 23.36 3.22
CA ARG A 637 -14.18 22.38 2.14
C ARG A 637 -15.41 21.47 2.03
N VAL A 638 -15.93 20.99 3.16
CA VAL A 638 -17.15 20.17 3.18
C VAL A 638 -18.34 20.98 2.64
N GLU A 639 -18.53 22.23 3.10
CA GLU A 639 -19.59 23.11 2.60
C GLU A 639 -19.47 23.37 1.07
N GLN A 640 -18.24 23.56 0.57
CA GLN A 640 -17.97 23.73 -0.86
C GLN A 640 -18.25 22.45 -1.67
N GLU A 641 -17.85 21.29 -1.16
CA GLU A 641 -18.09 19.99 -1.81
C GLU A 641 -19.59 19.68 -1.91
N VAL A 642 -20.33 19.97 -0.84
CA VAL A 642 -21.79 19.85 -0.81
C VAL A 642 -22.42 20.75 -1.86
N PHE A 643 -22.00 22.02 -1.95
CA PHE A 643 -22.51 22.94 -2.96
C PHE A 643 -22.12 22.54 -4.39
N SER A 644 -20.92 21.97 -4.58
CA SER A 644 -20.47 21.43 -5.86
C SER A 644 -21.36 20.27 -6.33
N CYS A 645 -21.64 19.32 -5.43
CA CYS A 645 -22.57 18.21 -5.70
C CYS A 645 -23.96 18.73 -6.07
N GLN A 646 -24.51 19.71 -5.35
CA GLN A 646 -25.81 20.31 -5.67
C GLN A 646 -25.81 20.95 -7.07
N ARG A 647 -24.73 21.62 -7.47
CA ARG A 647 -24.60 22.19 -8.82
C ARG A 647 -24.54 21.11 -9.89
N ALA A 648 -23.83 20.00 -9.64
CA ALA A 648 -23.74 18.87 -10.56
C ALA A 648 -25.10 18.15 -10.74
N ASP A 649 -25.87 17.98 -9.67
CA ASP A 649 -27.22 17.42 -9.73
C ASP A 649 -28.13 18.27 -10.62
N VAL A 650 -28.10 19.61 -10.47
CA VAL A 650 -28.86 20.54 -11.32
C VAL A 650 -28.41 20.48 -12.78
N MET A 651 -27.10 20.35 -13.05
CA MET A 651 -26.57 20.20 -14.40
C MET A 651 -27.01 18.89 -15.06
N THR A 652 -27.04 17.79 -14.29
CA THR A 652 -27.49 16.48 -14.78
C THR A 652 -28.96 16.54 -15.21
N LEU A 653 -29.83 17.10 -14.35
CA LEU A 653 -31.24 17.32 -14.69
C LEU A 653 -31.42 18.20 -15.94
N ARG A 654 -30.59 19.24 -16.09
CA ARG A 654 -30.62 20.09 -17.27
C ARG A 654 -30.23 19.34 -18.55
N ASN A 655 -29.28 18.39 -18.45
CA ASN A 655 -28.86 17.57 -19.59
C ASN A 655 -29.92 16.52 -19.95
N GLU A 656 -30.54 15.88 -18.95
CA GLU A 656 -31.68 14.98 -19.18
C GLU A 656 -32.85 15.71 -19.83
N LEU A 657 -33.18 16.92 -19.38
CA LEU A 657 -34.22 17.74 -19.99
C LEU A 657 -33.90 18.11 -21.44
N LYS A 658 -32.64 18.41 -21.76
CA LYS A 658 -32.20 18.62 -23.16
C LYS A 658 -32.37 17.37 -24.01
N HIS A 659 -32.04 16.20 -23.46
CA HIS A 659 -32.20 14.94 -24.18
C HIS A 659 -33.68 14.64 -24.44
N LEU A 660 -34.54 14.81 -23.43
CA LEU A 660 -35.99 14.69 -23.58
C LEU A 660 -36.54 15.70 -24.60
N SER A 661 -36.03 16.94 -24.61
CA SER A 661 -36.41 17.95 -25.61
C SER A 661 -35.99 17.57 -27.02
N GLN A 662 -34.84 16.93 -27.21
CA GLN A 662 -34.39 16.43 -28.51
C GLN A 662 -35.28 15.27 -28.98
N LEU A 663 -35.60 14.34 -28.09
CA LEU A 663 -36.54 13.24 -28.37
C LEU A 663 -37.93 13.79 -28.73
N ALA A 664 -38.43 14.78 -27.99
CA ALA A 664 -39.69 15.45 -28.30
C ALA A 664 -39.67 16.14 -29.68
N GLY A 665 -38.54 16.77 -30.05
CA GLY A 665 -38.36 17.35 -31.39
C GLY A 665 -38.30 16.30 -32.50
N GLN A 666 -37.76 15.10 -32.23
CA GLN A 666 -37.78 13.98 -33.18
C GLN A 666 -39.20 13.42 -33.37
N LEU A 667 -40.09 13.55 -32.38
CA LEU A 667 -41.50 13.16 -32.48
C LEU A 667 -42.36 14.17 -33.24
N GLU A 668 -41.91 15.43 -33.36
CA GLU A 668 -42.63 16.52 -34.02
C GLU A 668 -43.09 16.23 -35.47
N PRO A 669 -42.25 15.71 -36.39
CA PRO A 669 -42.69 15.38 -37.75
C PRO A 669 -43.74 14.26 -37.79
N TYR A 670 -43.65 13.28 -36.88
CA TYR A 670 -44.63 12.21 -36.77
C TYR A 670 -45.98 12.74 -36.26
N ILE A 671 -45.97 13.60 -35.24
CA ILE A 671 -47.18 14.26 -34.73
C ILE A 671 -47.81 15.15 -35.81
N ARG A 672 -47.01 15.89 -36.58
CA ARG A 672 -47.52 16.69 -37.71
C ARG A 672 -48.15 15.83 -38.81
N SER A 673 -47.62 14.63 -39.09
CA SER A 673 -48.21 13.70 -40.06
C SER A 673 -49.55 13.10 -39.60
N LEU A 674 -49.76 13.01 -38.28
CA LEU A 674 -51.00 12.52 -37.65
C LEU A 674 -52.03 13.63 -37.41
N THR A 675 -51.65 14.90 -37.61
CA THR A 675 -52.55 16.04 -37.44
C THR A 675 -53.11 16.43 -38.82
N PRO A 676 -54.41 16.22 -39.11
CA PRO A 676 -54.96 16.54 -40.43
C PRO A 676 -54.92 18.05 -40.66
N ALA A 677 -54.03 18.50 -41.55
CA ALA A 677 -54.12 19.83 -42.13
C ALA A 677 -55.38 19.87 -43.00
N GLN A 678 -56.35 20.69 -42.60
CA GLN A 678 -57.42 21.11 -43.50
C GLN A 678 -56.80 21.83 -44.69
N GLN A 679 -56.65 21.14 -45.82
CA GLN A 679 -56.95 21.61 -47.18
C GLN A 679 -56.43 20.62 -48.23
N SER A 680 -57.37 20.10 -49.04
CA SER A 680 -57.29 19.70 -50.46
C SER A 680 -55.90 19.51 -51.08
N SER A 681 -55.56 18.48 -51.84
CA SER A 681 -56.32 17.53 -52.65
C SER A 681 -55.26 16.71 -53.41
N GLN A 682 -55.38 15.38 -53.45
CA GLN A 682 -55.24 14.54 -54.65
C GLN A 682 -54.97 13.09 -54.27
N SER A 683 -55.57 12.23 -55.08
CA SER A 683 -55.66 10.79 -55.04
C SER A 683 -54.31 10.10 -55.24
N GLU A 684 -53.94 9.20 -54.32
CA GLU A 684 -53.11 8.04 -54.63
C GLU A 684 -53.32 6.92 -53.59
N SER A 685 -53.65 5.73 -54.10
CA SER A 685 -53.43 4.39 -53.51
C SER A 685 -53.69 4.19 -52.01
N ALA A 686 -54.94 3.81 -51.65
CA ALA A 686 -55.31 3.41 -50.29
C ALA A 686 -54.58 2.12 -49.78
N ALA A 687 -53.94 1.37 -50.66
CA ALA A 687 -53.20 0.15 -50.31
C ALA A 687 -51.76 0.46 -49.84
N GLU A 688 -51.08 1.43 -50.46
CA GLU A 688 -49.72 1.81 -50.09
C GLU A 688 -49.67 2.65 -48.81
N GLN A 689 -50.68 3.51 -48.57
CA GLN A 689 -50.79 4.25 -47.31
C GLN A 689 -51.04 3.32 -46.12
N SER A 690 -51.78 2.22 -46.29
CA SER A 690 -52.02 1.25 -45.23
C SER A 690 -50.75 0.45 -44.90
N GLN A 691 -49.97 0.05 -45.91
CA GLN A 691 -48.68 -0.63 -45.70
C GLN A 691 -47.59 0.26 -45.11
N GLN A 692 -47.53 1.55 -45.50
CA GLN A 692 -46.64 2.52 -44.86
C GLN A 692 -47.05 2.80 -43.40
N MET A 693 -48.35 2.92 -43.12
CA MET A 693 -48.87 3.09 -41.74
C MET A 693 -48.57 1.87 -40.86
N GLN A 694 -48.69 0.65 -41.42
CA GLN A 694 -48.38 -0.60 -40.71
C GLN A 694 -46.89 -0.73 -40.39
N SER A 695 -46.03 -0.42 -41.37
CA SER A 695 -44.56 -0.38 -41.21
C SER A 695 -44.14 0.70 -40.21
N LEU A 696 -44.81 1.87 -40.21
CA LEU A 696 -44.61 2.91 -39.21
C LEU A 696 -45.02 2.46 -37.81
N LEU A 697 -46.16 1.77 -37.67
CA LEU A 697 -46.65 1.24 -36.40
C LEU A 697 -45.74 0.14 -35.85
N GLU A 698 -45.14 -0.69 -36.70
CA GLU A 698 -44.12 -1.67 -36.32
C GLU A 698 -42.83 -0.99 -35.84
N HIS A 699 -42.33 0.02 -36.56
CA HIS A 699 -41.17 0.81 -36.12
C HIS A 699 -41.44 1.57 -34.81
N PHE A 700 -42.65 2.12 -34.64
CA PHE A 700 -43.05 2.79 -33.40
C PHE A 700 -43.18 1.78 -32.25
N SER A 701 -43.67 0.56 -32.51
CA SER A 701 -43.76 -0.53 -31.53
C SER A 701 -42.38 -1.06 -31.11
N GLU A 702 -41.43 -1.17 -32.05
CA GLU A 702 -40.04 -1.52 -31.78
C GLU A 702 -39.32 -0.42 -30.99
N TYR A 703 -39.52 0.85 -31.35
CA TYR A 703 -38.94 1.99 -30.64
C TYR A 703 -39.52 2.15 -29.23
N VAL A 704 -40.84 1.96 -29.08
CA VAL A 704 -41.49 1.92 -27.77
C VAL A 704 -41.01 0.70 -26.98
N SER A 705 -40.78 -0.46 -27.59
CA SER A 705 -40.19 -1.61 -26.91
C SER A 705 -38.74 -1.37 -26.49
N TYR A 706 -37.96 -0.64 -27.29
CA TYR A 706 -36.60 -0.23 -26.97
C TYR A 706 -36.59 0.78 -25.81
N LEU A 707 -37.45 1.81 -25.85
CA LEU A 707 -37.67 2.74 -24.75
C LEU A 707 -38.19 2.03 -23.49
N LYS A 708 -39.09 1.05 -23.63
CA LYS A 708 -39.60 0.26 -22.51
C LYS A 708 -38.51 -0.63 -21.92
N LYS A 709 -37.61 -1.20 -22.73
CA LYS A 709 -36.41 -1.92 -22.28
C LYS A 709 -35.42 -1.00 -21.58
N TYR A 710 -35.20 0.21 -22.10
CA TYR A 710 -34.31 1.21 -21.53
C TYR A 710 -34.86 1.76 -20.19
N VAL A 711 -36.16 2.05 -20.13
CA VAL A 711 -36.88 2.45 -18.92
C VAL A 711 -36.99 1.29 -17.92
N LEU A 712 -37.17 0.04 -18.36
CA LEU A 712 -37.17 -1.14 -17.48
C LEU A 712 -35.76 -1.46 -16.94
N GLN A 713 -34.71 -1.32 -17.74
CA GLN A 713 -33.31 -1.44 -17.28
C GLN A 713 -32.93 -0.32 -16.30
N GLN A 714 -33.51 0.88 -16.42
CA GLN A 714 -33.36 1.94 -15.41
C GLN A 714 -34.40 1.87 -14.29
N SER A 715 -35.45 1.05 -14.38
CA SER A 715 -36.45 0.92 -13.31
C SER A 715 -35.96 0.10 -12.13
N ASP A 716 -34.94 -0.75 -12.33
CA ASP A 716 -34.16 -1.36 -11.23
C ASP A 716 -33.19 -0.33 -10.59
N ALA A 717 -33.00 0.82 -11.24
CA ALA A 717 -32.25 1.98 -10.76
C ALA A 717 -33.15 3.23 -10.64
N GLY A 718 -34.35 3.07 -10.06
CA GLY A 718 -35.09 4.15 -9.38
C GLY A 718 -35.22 5.49 -10.11
N LEU A 719 -35.94 5.54 -11.23
CA LEU A 719 -36.37 6.82 -11.82
C LEU A 719 -37.33 7.58 -10.89
N GLY A 720 -37.05 8.86 -10.66
CA GLY A 720 -37.98 9.83 -10.08
C GLY A 720 -37.89 10.09 -8.57
N LYS A 721 -36.87 9.58 -7.87
CA LYS A 721 -36.56 10.06 -6.51
C LYS A 721 -35.17 10.68 -6.55
N ILE A 722 -35.08 11.98 -6.22
CA ILE A 722 -33.85 12.58 -5.69
C ILE A 722 -33.27 11.57 -4.71
N PRO A 723 -31.98 11.16 -4.81
CA PRO A 723 -31.40 10.18 -3.89
C PRO A 723 -31.62 10.62 -2.44
N ARG A 724 -32.65 10.07 -1.79
CA ARG A 724 -32.93 10.33 -0.36
C ARG A 724 -31.76 9.88 0.52
N SER A 725 -30.87 9.04 -0.01
CA SER A 725 -29.62 8.62 0.61
C SER A 725 -28.62 9.76 0.75
N ARG A 726 -28.47 10.66 -0.23
CA ARG A 726 -27.56 11.82 -0.13
C ARG A 726 -28.10 12.89 0.81
N SER A 727 -29.42 13.11 0.83
CA SER A 727 -30.07 14.06 1.74
C SER A 727 -30.05 13.61 3.23
N ARG A 728 -30.15 12.31 3.53
CA ARG A 728 -30.00 11.78 4.90
C ARG A 728 -28.55 11.85 5.40
N VAL A 729 -27.58 11.55 4.54
CA VAL A 729 -26.15 11.67 4.87
C VAL A 729 -25.77 13.14 5.07
N LEU A 730 -26.30 14.05 4.24
CA LEU A 730 -26.22 15.50 4.43
C LEU A 730 -26.87 15.94 5.75
N GLY A 731 -28.08 15.48 6.06
CA GLY A 731 -28.78 15.79 7.31
C GLY A 731 -28.02 15.32 8.56
N GLN A 732 -27.43 14.12 8.49
CA GLN A 732 -26.60 13.55 9.57
C GLN A 732 -25.23 14.23 9.70
N LEU A 733 -24.68 14.76 8.61
CA LEU A 733 -23.48 15.62 8.62
C LEU A 733 -23.81 17.00 9.21
N PHE A 734 -24.93 17.61 8.85
CA PHE A 734 -25.39 18.89 9.42
C PHE A 734 -25.70 18.81 10.92
N GLU A 735 -26.21 17.67 11.42
CA GLU A 735 -26.44 17.43 12.85
C GLU A 735 -25.13 17.29 13.65
N LYS A 736 -24.05 16.83 13.02
CA LYS A 736 -22.72 16.72 13.66
C LYS A 736 -21.87 18.00 13.58
N VAL A 737 -22.21 18.95 12.71
CA VAL A 737 -21.43 20.18 12.45
C VAL A 737 -21.99 21.42 13.19
N ARG A 738 -22.90 21.25 14.16
CA ARG A 738 -23.48 22.36 14.92
C ARG A 738 -22.90 22.49 16.35
N PRO A 739 -21.78 23.20 16.56
CA PRO A 739 -21.50 23.78 17.87
C PRO A 739 -22.30 25.08 18.06
N ASN A 740 -22.85 25.22 19.27
CA ASN A 740 -23.58 26.36 19.85
C ASN A 740 -23.43 27.71 19.14
N ILE A 741 -24.47 28.11 18.40
CA ILE A 741 -24.80 29.52 18.14
C ILE A 741 -26.15 29.76 18.84
N GLN A 742 -26.08 30.00 20.14
CA GLN A 742 -27.18 30.54 20.93
C GLN A 742 -26.63 31.67 21.79
N GLU A 743 -26.39 32.80 21.14
CA GLU A 743 -26.58 34.15 21.68
C GLU A 743 -26.22 35.13 20.57
N ARG A 744 -27.23 35.58 19.80
CA ARG A 744 -27.46 36.99 19.42
C ARG A 744 -28.63 37.09 18.43
N GLU A 745 -29.64 37.83 18.89
CA GLU A 745 -30.67 38.52 18.12
C GLU A 745 -31.80 37.70 17.47
N ARG A 746 -32.82 37.49 18.31
CA ARG A 746 -34.22 37.35 17.91
C ARG A 746 -34.78 38.74 17.57
N SER A 747 -35.32 38.93 16.36
CA SER A 747 -36.29 39.99 16.07
C SER A 747 -37.56 39.38 15.46
N LYS A 748 -38.62 39.43 16.28
CA LYS A 748 -40.08 39.50 16.06
C LYS A 748 -40.57 39.24 14.63
N SER A 749 -41.55 38.34 14.42
CA SER A 749 -42.96 38.74 14.59
C SER A 749 -43.97 37.56 14.60
N ALA A 750 -45.03 37.75 15.40
CA ALA A 750 -46.44 37.27 15.31
C ALA A 750 -46.72 35.75 15.19
N GLY A 751 -47.63 35.13 15.95
CA GLY A 751 -48.60 35.59 16.95
C GLY A 751 -49.41 34.39 17.49
N GLN A 752 -49.79 34.48 18.77
CA GLN A 752 -50.98 33.93 19.48
C GLN A 752 -51.49 32.51 19.13
N THR A 753 -51.65 31.57 20.07
CA THR A 753 -52.68 31.61 21.15
C THR A 753 -52.46 30.53 22.24
N ASP A 754 -52.65 30.94 23.50
CA ASP A 754 -53.23 30.29 24.71
C ASP A 754 -52.80 28.90 25.29
N LYS A 755 -52.06 28.98 26.43
CA LYS A 755 -52.36 28.53 27.85
C LYS A 755 -52.74 27.04 28.20
N PRO A 756 -52.60 26.57 29.48
CA PRO A 756 -51.37 26.29 30.24
C PRO A 756 -51.43 24.96 31.10
N LEU A 757 -50.40 24.75 31.96
CA LEU A 757 -50.31 23.88 33.16
C LEU A 757 -49.99 22.37 32.99
N SER A 758 -48.81 21.91 33.43
CA SER A 758 -48.53 21.44 34.82
C SER A 758 -47.23 20.59 34.91
N THR A 759 -46.52 20.82 36.02
CA THR A 759 -45.23 20.29 36.57
C THR A 759 -45.18 18.77 36.86
N PRO A 760 -44.11 18.16 37.45
CA PRO A 760 -42.65 18.27 37.26
C PRO A 760 -41.87 16.90 37.31
N LEU A 761 -40.55 16.94 37.03
CA LEU A 761 -39.44 16.15 37.67
C LEU A 761 -39.38 14.60 37.53
N LYS A 762 -38.37 14.07 36.80
CA LYS A 762 -37.15 13.34 37.29
C LYS A 762 -36.44 12.50 36.20
N PRO A 763 -35.14 12.17 36.37
CA PRO A 763 -34.17 12.00 35.27
C PRO A 763 -34.09 10.57 34.72
N LYS A 764 -33.83 10.46 33.41
CA LYS A 764 -33.50 9.18 32.75
C LYS A 764 -31.99 8.97 32.64
N LYS A 765 -31.63 7.74 32.96
CA LYS A 765 -30.31 7.09 33.04
C LYS A 765 -29.46 7.25 31.78
N SER A 766 -28.15 7.41 32.01
CA SER A 766 -27.07 7.23 31.05
C SER A 766 -26.56 5.78 31.04
N PHE A 767 -26.49 5.16 29.86
CA PHE A 767 -25.67 3.99 29.52
C PHE A 767 -25.62 3.99 27.97
N MET A 768 -24.51 3.96 27.24
CA MET A 768 -23.20 3.38 27.48
C MET A 768 -22.08 4.30 26.95
N GLN A 769 -21.09 4.60 27.78
CA GLN A 769 -19.79 5.10 27.33
C GLN A 769 -18.84 3.92 27.15
N SER A 770 -18.08 3.98 26.06
CA SER A 770 -17.16 2.95 25.60
C SER A 770 -16.03 2.70 26.60
N THR A 771 -15.70 1.41 26.74
CA THR A 771 -14.71 0.80 27.63
C THR A 771 -13.26 1.27 27.41
N HIS A 772 -13.02 2.19 26.47
CA HIS A 772 -11.70 2.72 26.13
C HIS A 772 -11.31 3.95 26.97
N GLN A 773 -12.27 4.72 27.50
CA GLN A 773 -11.96 5.92 28.29
C GLN A 773 -11.57 5.60 29.75
N MET A 774 -12.19 4.59 30.36
CA MET A 774 -11.87 4.19 31.74
C MET A 774 -10.45 3.64 31.92
N ASN A 775 -9.82 3.10 30.86
CA ASN A 775 -8.45 2.59 30.93
C ASN A 775 -7.40 3.70 30.88
N ILE A 776 -7.70 4.85 30.27
CA ILE A 776 -6.77 5.99 30.19
C ILE A 776 -6.77 6.74 31.53
N ASP A 777 -7.94 7.00 32.11
CA ASP A 777 -8.04 7.72 33.39
C ASP A 777 -7.45 6.90 34.55
N ARG A 778 -7.57 5.56 34.50
CA ARG A 778 -6.96 4.64 35.48
C ARG A 778 -5.44 4.54 35.32
N LEU A 779 -4.93 4.65 34.09
CA LEU A 779 -3.49 4.67 33.81
C LEU A 779 -2.87 6.02 34.21
N GLU A 780 -3.55 7.14 33.96
CA GLU A 780 -3.12 8.47 34.44
C GLU A 780 -3.12 8.55 35.98
N ALA A 781 -4.12 7.96 36.65
CA ALA A 781 -4.16 7.91 38.11
C ALA A 781 -3.00 7.08 38.69
N GLN A 782 -2.69 5.92 38.10
CA GLN A 782 -1.57 5.07 38.52
C GLN A 782 -0.19 5.70 38.24
N ILE A 783 -0.06 6.47 37.18
CA ILE A 783 1.17 7.20 36.85
C ILE A 783 1.36 8.40 37.81
N LYS A 784 0.29 9.12 38.15
CA LYS A 784 0.33 10.20 39.16
C LYS A 784 0.65 9.70 40.56
N GLU A 785 0.10 8.56 40.97
CA GLU A 785 0.39 7.93 42.28
C GLU A 785 1.85 7.44 42.37
N LYS A 786 2.39 6.82 41.30
CA LYS A 786 3.80 6.39 41.26
C LYS A 786 4.79 7.55 41.18
N LEU A 787 4.45 8.65 40.51
CA LEU A 787 5.27 9.87 40.49
C LEU A 787 5.29 10.56 41.86
N HIS A 788 4.17 10.56 42.58
CA HIS A 788 4.09 11.10 43.94
C HIS A 788 4.93 10.28 44.95
N ASP A 789 4.92 8.95 44.84
CA ASP A 789 5.77 8.04 45.64
C ASP A 789 7.28 8.18 45.34
N MET A 790 7.64 8.42 44.07
CA MET A 790 9.04 8.68 43.68
C MET A 790 9.56 10.03 44.19
N VAL A 791 8.69 11.04 44.31
CA VAL A 791 9.06 12.37 44.82
C VAL A 791 9.15 12.38 46.35
N CYS A 792 8.25 11.67 47.04
CA CYS A 792 8.33 11.53 48.51
C CYS A 792 9.57 10.73 48.97
N ARG A 793 10.02 9.72 48.19
CA ARG A 793 11.26 8.96 48.48
C ARG A 793 12.57 9.74 48.23
N ARG A 794 12.52 10.88 47.53
CA ARG A 794 13.70 11.72 47.27
C ARG A 794 13.88 12.88 48.26
N GLN A 795 12.96 13.09 49.20
CA GLN A 795 13.04 14.17 50.19
C GLN A 795 13.30 13.71 51.64
N SER A 796 13.41 12.40 51.89
CA SER A 796 13.81 11.86 53.21
C SER A 796 15.17 11.14 53.10
N GLY A 797 16.28 11.87 53.24
CA GLY A 797 17.61 11.25 53.20
C GLY A 797 18.80 12.19 53.29
N ALA A 798 18.80 13.15 54.22
CA ALA A 798 20.04 13.82 54.63
C ALA A 798 19.93 14.35 56.06
N GLN A 799 20.37 13.56 57.06
CA GLN A 799 21.07 14.09 58.24
C GLN A 799 21.85 13.01 59.02
N SER A 800 23.10 13.39 59.31
CA SER A 800 24.02 12.99 60.40
C SER A 800 24.68 11.59 60.48
N LYS A 801 25.96 11.56 60.10
CA LYS A 801 27.18 11.19 60.88
C LYS A 801 27.12 9.97 61.85
N SER A 802 27.96 8.96 61.60
CA SER A 802 29.25 8.70 62.30
C SER A 802 29.76 7.26 62.07
N ASP A 803 31.05 7.16 61.73
CA ASP A 803 31.95 5.98 61.74
C ASP A 803 32.09 5.34 63.15
N PRO A 804 32.81 4.20 63.35
CA PRO A 804 33.37 3.21 62.42
C PRO A 804 33.14 1.75 62.91
N GLU A 805 33.95 0.83 62.37
CA GLU A 805 34.42 -0.43 62.97
C GLU A 805 33.77 -1.76 62.53
N SER A 806 34.49 -2.34 61.57
CA SER A 806 35.28 -3.55 61.78
C SER A 806 34.68 -4.90 61.37
N ASP A 807 35.54 -5.54 60.61
CA ASP A 807 35.80 -6.96 60.53
C ASP A 807 34.82 -7.83 59.74
N ARG A 808 35.22 -8.09 58.48
CA ARG A 808 36.22 -9.10 58.08
C ARG A 808 35.65 -10.49 58.29
N LYS A 809 35.49 -11.21 57.19
CA LYS A 809 36.58 -12.06 56.67
C LYS A 809 36.17 -12.53 55.27
N LEU A 810 36.92 -12.09 54.27
CA LEU A 810 38.10 -12.77 53.70
C LEU A 810 37.63 -13.79 52.65
N SER A 811 37.71 -13.44 51.37
CA SER A 811 38.94 -13.44 50.54
C SER A 811 39.20 -14.84 50.01
N LYS A 812 39.55 -15.07 48.75
CA LYS A 812 40.62 -14.51 47.92
C LYS A 812 40.38 -15.11 46.53
N ASP A 813 40.91 -14.64 45.42
CA ASP A 813 41.78 -13.53 45.03
C ASP A 813 41.54 -13.48 43.50
N ASP A 814 41.29 -12.31 42.90
CA ASP A 814 42.30 -11.39 42.37
C ASP A 814 43.16 -12.02 41.26
N ARG A 815 43.52 -11.38 40.15
CA ARG A 815 43.29 -10.06 39.56
C ARG A 815 44.11 -10.09 38.27
N LYS A 816 43.64 -9.45 37.20
CA LYS A 816 44.39 -8.37 36.53
C LYS A 816 43.54 -7.75 35.43
N LEU A 817 43.01 -6.58 35.78
CA LEU A 817 42.66 -5.51 34.86
C LEU A 817 43.95 -4.93 34.27
N SER A 818 43.97 -4.71 32.95
CA SER A 818 44.80 -3.68 32.33
C SER A 818 44.02 -2.94 31.24
N LYS A 819 43.69 -1.69 31.55
CA LYS A 819 43.93 -0.52 30.69
C LYS A 819 43.32 -0.51 29.26
N THR A 820 42.04 -0.79 29.11
CA THR A 820 41.24 -0.32 27.95
C THR A 820 39.79 0.09 28.24
N ASP A 821 39.28 -0.12 29.46
CA ASP A 821 37.86 0.14 29.76
C ASP A 821 37.55 1.55 30.32
N LEU A 822 38.54 2.45 30.30
CA LEU A 822 38.38 3.87 30.66
C LEU A 822 38.28 4.82 29.45
N ASP A 823 38.30 4.30 28.22
CA ASP A 823 38.14 5.11 26.99
C ASP A 823 36.85 4.86 26.19
N SER A 824 35.97 3.96 26.63
CA SER A 824 34.73 3.63 25.89
C SER A 824 33.44 4.16 26.53
N ILE A 825 33.50 4.63 27.79
CA ILE A 825 32.33 5.22 28.50
C ILE A 825 32.31 6.77 28.39
N SER A 826 33.28 7.37 27.70
CA SER A 826 33.32 8.80 27.38
C SER A 826 32.78 9.16 25.97
N LYS A 827 32.31 8.19 25.17
CA LYS A 827 31.82 8.43 23.79
C LYS A 827 30.33 8.20 23.53
N LEU A 828 29.52 7.91 24.56
CA LEU A 828 28.05 7.86 24.45
C LEU A 828 27.33 9.09 25.05
N GLY A 829 28.08 10.09 25.52
CA GLY A 829 27.56 11.37 26.01
C GLY A 829 27.50 12.50 24.97
N SER A 830 27.79 12.24 23.69
CA SER A 830 28.02 13.29 22.68
C SER A 830 27.23 13.13 21.37
N LYS A 831 26.23 12.24 21.29
CA LYS A 831 25.36 12.08 20.09
C LYS A 831 23.88 12.42 20.28
N GLN A 832 23.49 13.08 21.38
CA GLN A 832 22.14 13.64 21.57
C GLN A 832 22.12 15.15 21.81
N ARG A 833 23.06 15.88 21.18
CA ARG A 833 23.04 17.34 21.17
C ARG A 833 23.66 17.95 19.92
N ILE A 834 23.17 17.61 18.73
CA ILE A 834 23.28 18.39 17.48
C ILE A 834 22.10 17.95 16.59
N MET A 835 20.97 18.66 16.63
CA MET A 835 19.93 18.70 15.58
C MET A 835 18.96 19.88 15.81
N TYR A 836 19.50 21.04 16.18
CA TYR A 836 18.87 22.36 15.96
C TYR A 836 19.98 23.40 15.78
N LYS A 837 20.58 23.43 14.58
CA LYS A 837 21.41 24.55 14.09
C LYS A 837 21.66 24.40 12.58
N LYS A 838 20.62 24.61 11.77
CA LYS A 838 20.81 24.90 10.34
C LYS A 838 19.65 25.66 9.70
N ILE A 839 19.26 26.80 10.27
CA ILE A 839 18.72 27.97 9.56
C ILE A 839 19.31 29.19 10.29
N GLY A 840 19.93 30.11 9.55
CA GLY A 840 20.37 31.42 10.08
C GLY A 840 21.88 31.64 10.19
N LYS A 841 22.62 31.56 9.06
CA LYS A 841 23.88 32.31 8.87
C LYS A 841 24.02 32.76 7.41
N SER A 842 23.31 33.84 7.07
CA SER A 842 23.71 34.75 5.99
C SER A 842 23.34 36.16 6.42
N CYS A 843 24.16 36.72 7.31
CA CYS A 843 24.39 38.15 7.44
C CYS A 843 25.74 38.28 8.15
N ASP A 844 26.53 39.27 7.74
CA ASP A 844 27.84 39.67 8.29
C ASP A 844 29.08 38.96 7.72
N LYS A 845 29.32 39.20 6.42
CA LYS A 845 30.67 39.42 5.89
C LYS A 845 30.74 40.80 5.24
N ILE A 846 30.89 41.82 6.07
CA ILE A 846 31.46 43.12 5.68
C ILE A 846 32.48 43.47 6.78
N ASN A 847 33.66 43.95 6.37
CA ASN A 847 34.85 44.30 7.16
C ASN A 847 35.91 43.20 7.31
N ALA A 848 36.62 42.92 6.22
CA ALA A 848 38.03 42.56 6.28
C ALA A 848 38.80 43.39 5.24
N GLY A 849 39.37 44.51 5.68
CA GLY A 849 40.23 45.36 4.88
C GLY A 849 40.90 46.40 5.77
N TYR A 850 42.17 46.17 6.10
CA TYR A 850 43.26 47.06 6.53
C TYR A 850 44.22 46.35 7.52
N PRO A 851 45.52 46.70 7.53
CA PRO A 851 46.63 45.76 7.62
C PRO A 851 47.25 45.70 9.03
N LYS A 852 47.84 44.54 9.37
CA LYS A 852 48.70 44.41 10.55
C LYS A 852 50.01 45.19 10.35
N PRO A 853 50.49 45.94 11.36
CA PRO A 853 51.84 46.50 11.34
C PRO A 853 52.87 45.42 11.67
N ARG A 854 53.99 45.44 10.95
CA ARG A 854 55.25 44.80 11.33
C ARG A 854 55.76 45.43 12.63
N ALA A 855 56.16 44.61 13.59
CA ALA A 855 57.18 44.98 14.58
C ALA A 855 58.09 43.78 14.84
N ARG A 856 59.38 44.10 14.81
CA ARG A 856 60.56 43.25 15.01
C ARG A 856 60.63 42.72 16.45
N ALA A 857 61.05 41.46 16.59
CA ALA A 857 62.17 40.99 17.42
C ALA A 857 62.26 39.46 17.24
#